data_AF-A0A345H0Q5-F1
#
_entry.id   AF-A0A345H0Q5-F1
#
_cell.length_a   1.000
_cell.length_b   1.000
_cell.length_c   1.000
_cell.angle_alpha   90.00
_cell.angle_beta   90.00
_cell.angle_gamma   90.00
#
_symmetry.space_group_name_H-M   'P 1'
#
loop_
_entity.id
_entity.type
_entity.pdbx_description
1 polymer ?
#
loop_
_entity_poly.entity_id
_entity_poly.type
_entity_poly.pdbx_seq_one_letter_code
_entity_poly.pdbx_strand_id
1 'polypeptide(L)'
;MMTRTKYLIYTVLSLCVFFGYAQERKLNKADKKYDSYAFINAIEIYEEVAEEGYKSKELFEKLGNAYYFNADLINASKWYGELFSLGEEVAPEYYFRYAQALKAEKRYAESDKKMQEFNKLTGSDIRGTKFVNTRNYLDEIAELSGRYRIENLGVNSPYSDFAPSFYLENNLVFSSARDTGVAQRYKHKWNARPFLDLYGAEVADNGSLANVDKFSGKLNTKYHESTTVFTKDGNTMYFTRNNYYKGKYKKDRKGINKLKIFRATREDNRWANVEELPFNSDLYSVAHPALSVDEKKLYFASDMPGSVGQSDLYVVDINEDGSFGEPKNLGKGINTEARENFPFVSQDNELYFASDGHVGLGGLDIFVMRLDDEEQIIYNVGEPVNSSVDDFSFIINTKTGKGYFASNRDGGQGDDDIYSFLEMKPIQWSCEQEIVGVTKDNKTNELLTGAQVKLFDNDNKELENTYSDEQGKFRFKAMLACNEVYFVRASKKDYNSAEAFMPKQEEAGLRSVVLLLEKEEVPFKVGDDLAKILNIPIIYFDFDKSNIRPDAAAELEKVVAVMKKYPTVKIDVRSHTDSRGSDPYNMALSQRRNKSTREYIVSRGIDVSRLTGQGYGETRHVNKCSNGVKCSEEEHQLNRRSEFIVVER
;
A
#
# COMPACT_ATOMS: atom_id res chain seq x y z
N MET A 1 -68.48 -9.26 -44.68
CA MET A 1 -67.54 -9.56 -43.58
C MET A 1 -66.15 -8.98 -43.84
N MET A 2 -65.55 -9.16 -45.03
CA MET A 2 -64.22 -8.63 -45.40
C MET A 2 -64.05 -7.09 -45.28
N THR A 3 -65.10 -6.29 -45.49
CA THR A 3 -65.00 -4.82 -45.39
C THR A 3 -64.88 -4.33 -43.94
N ARG A 4 -65.59 -4.94 -42.98
CA ARG A 4 -65.49 -4.57 -41.55
C ARG A 4 -64.12 -4.92 -40.96
N THR A 5 -63.53 -6.04 -41.36
CA THR A 5 -62.18 -6.44 -40.94
C THR A 5 -61.11 -5.48 -41.46
N LYS A 6 -61.25 -4.97 -42.69
CA LYS A 6 -60.34 -3.94 -43.23
C LYS A 6 -60.42 -2.63 -42.46
N TYR A 7 -61.61 -2.14 -42.13
CA TYR A 7 -61.75 -0.92 -41.30
C TYR A 7 -61.19 -1.11 -39.90
N LEU A 8 -61.33 -2.29 -39.28
CA LEU A 8 -60.72 -2.60 -37.99
C LEU A 8 -59.19 -2.57 -38.09
N ILE A 9 -58.60 -3.18 -39.13
CA ILE A 9 -57.15 -3.15 -39.36
C ILE A 9 -56.66 -1.73 -39.60
N TYR A 10 -57.35 -0.91 -40.41
CA TYR A 10 -56.98 0.49 -40.62
C TYR A 10 -57.15 1.34 -39.36
N THR A 11 -58.13 1.06 -38.51
CA THR A 11 -58.34 1.77 -37.24
C THR A 11 -57.26 1.39 -36.23
N VAL A 12 -56.88 0.10 -36.15
CA VAL A 12 -55.77 -0.37 -35.31
C VAL A 12 -54.43 0.16 -35.83
N LEU A 13 -54.18 0.16 -37.15
CA LEU A 13 -52.98 0.76 -37.73
C LEU A 13 -52.91 2.28 -37.46
N SER A 14 -54.03 2.98 -37.64
CA SER A 14 -54.18 4.40 -37.32
C SER A 14 -53.87 4.69 -35.86
N LEU A 15 -54.46 3.92 -34.94
CA LEU A 15 -54.20 4.03 -33.50
C LEU A 15 -52.72 3.80 -33.18
N CYS A 16 -52.08 2.75 -33.73
CA CYS A 16 -50.65 2.50 -33.55
C CYS A 16 -49.77 3.65 -34.04
N VAL A 17 -50.14 4.31 -35.14
CA VAL A 17 -49.42 5.49 -35.65
C VAL A 17 -49.58 6.69 -34.71
N PHE A 18 -50.79 6.94 -34.18
CA PHE A 18 -51.01 8.03 -33.23
C PHE A 18 -50.27 7.83 -31.89
N PHE A 19 -50.16 6.59 -31.41
CA PHE A 19 -49.38 6.28 -30.20
C PHE A 19 -47.88 6.52 -30.39
N GLY A 20 -47.32 6.14 -31.55
CA GLY A 20 -45.90 6.40 -31.86
C GLY A 20 -45.55 7.89 -31.92
N TYR A 21 -46.39 8.70 -32.59
CA TYR A 21 -46.17 10.16 -32.67
C TYR A 21 -46.31 10.88 -31.31
N ALA A 22 -47.15 10.36 -30.40
CA ALA A 22 -47.31 10.95 -29.07
C ALA A 22 -46.07 10.72 -28.19
N GLN A 23 -45.49 9.51 -28.22
CA GLN A 23 -44.26 9.16 -27.50
C GLN A 23 -43.07 9.97 -28.00
N GLU A 24 -42.90 10.08 -29.32
CA GLU A 24 -41.82 10.87 -29.93
C GLU A 24 -41.87 12.35 -29.53
N ARG A 25 -43.07 12.93 -29.40
CA ARG A 25 -43.23 14.31 -28.93
C ARG A 25 -42.86 14.47 -27.45
N LYS A 26 -43.18 13.50 -26.59
CA LYS A 26 -42.77 13.49 -25.18
C LYS A 26 -41.25 13.38 -25.06
N LEU A 27 -40.62 12.47 -25.78
CA LEU A 27 -39.16 12.30 -25.80
C LEU A 27 -38.43 13.56 -26.25
N ASN A 28 -38.83 14.17 -27.37
CA ASN A 28 -38.26 15.44 -27.83
C ASN A 28 -38.37 16.59 -26.78
N LYS A 29 -39.39 16.57 -25.93
CA LYS A 29 -39.55 17.53 -24.82
C LYS A 29 -38.61 17.19 -23.66
N ALA A 30 -38.44 15.92 -23.35
CA ALA A 30 -37.50 15.43 -22.35
C ALA A 30 -36.04 15.70 -22.77
N ASP A 31 -35.70 15.47 -24.04
CA ASP A 31 -34.37 15.73 -24.61
C ASP A 31 -33.96 17.19 -24.46
N LYS A 32 -34.86 18.11 -24.79
CA LYS A 32 -34.61 19.55 -24.57
C LYS A 32 -34.34 19.89 -23.11
N LYS A 33 -34.97 19.18 -22.17
CA LYS A 33 -34.73 19.36 -20.73
C LYS A 33 -33.37 18.76 -20.35
N TYR A 34 -33.09 17.54 -20.79
CA TYR A 34 -31.81 16.84 -20.60
C TYR A 34 -30.62 17.66 -21.12
N ASP A 35 -30.70 18.15 -22.36
CA ASP A 35 -29.65 18.96 -23.00
C ASP A 35 -29.46 20.32 -22.30
N SER A 36 -30.48 20.79 -21.58
CA SER A 36 -30.41 21.98 -20.73
C SER A 36 -30.04 21.66 -19.27
N TYR A 37 -29.63 20.42 -18.99
CA TYR A 37 -29.30 19.87 -17.68
C TYR A 37 -30.43 19.93 -16.66
N ALA A 38 -31.68 20.03 -17.10
CA ALA A 38 -32.85 20.01 -16.23
C ALA A 38 -33.25 18.55 -15.92
N PHE A 39 -32.36 17.79 -15.30
CA PHE A 39 -32.45 16.33 -15.18
C PHE A 39 -33.71 15.85 -14.47
N ILE A 40 -34.07 16.40 -13.31
CA ILE A 40 -35.30 16.02 -12.60
C ILE A 40 -36.54 16.11 -13.50
N ASN A 41 -36.63 17.19 -14.28
CA ASN A 41 -37.75 17.38 -15.19
C ASN A 41 -37.70 16.45 -16.42
N ALA A 42 -36.51 16.01 -16.81
CA ALA A 42 -36.34 15.07 -17.91
C ALA A 42 -36.70 13.65 -17.44
N ILE A 43 -36.26 13.27 -16.25
CA ILE A 43 -36.57 12.00 -15.56
C ILE A 43 -38.09 11.81 -15.51
N GLU A 44 -38.85 12.78 -15.00
CA GLU A 44 -40.32 12.70 -14.92
C GLU A 44 -40.98 12.26 -16.24
N ILE A 45 -40.50 12.80 -17.38
CA ILE A 45 -41.07 12.50 -18.70
C ILE A 45 -40.52 11.18 -19.25
N TYR A 46 -39.22 10.91 -19.06
CA TYR A 46 -38.60 9.67 -19.53
C TYR A 46 -39.17 8.45 -18.80
N GLU A 47 -39.39 8.53 -17.48
CA GLU A 47 -40.02 7.47 -16.71
C GLU A 47 -41.45 7.24 -17.14
N GLU A 48 -42.25 8.30 -17.32
CA GLU A 48 -43.62 8.17 -17.84
C GLU A 48 -43.63 7.40 -19.16
N VAL A 49 -42.73 7.72 -20.08
CA VAL A 49 -42.61 7.04 -21.37
C VAL A 49 -42.13 5.58 -21.21
N ALA A 50 -41.17 5.33 -20.32
CA ALA A 50 -40.65 3.98 -20.04
C ALA A 50 -41.72 3.07 -19.39
N GLU A 51 -42.50 3.60 -18.45
CA GLU A 51 -43.57 2.92 -17.74
C GLU A 51 -44.78 2.63 -18.63
N GLU A 52 -45.02 3.46 -19.65
CA GLU A 52 -45.96 3.16 -20.75
C GLU A 52 -45.49 1.99 -21.64
N GLY A 53 -44.30 1.43 -21.39
CA GLY A 53 -43.76 0.25 -22.06
C GLY A 53 -42.88 0.56 -23.27
N TYR A 54 -42.61 1.83 -23.56
CA TYR A 54 -41.68 2.20 -24.62
C TYR A 54 -40.24 1.92 -24.17
N LYS A 55 -39.49 1.19 -25.01
CA LYS A 55 -38.09 0.85 -24.75
C LYS A 55 -37.23 1.28 -25.93
N SER A 56 -36.17 2.03 -25.65
CA SER A 56 -35.12 2.32 -26.63
C SER A 56 -33.79 2.53 -25.92
N LYS A 57 -32.70 2.27 -26.63
CA LYS A 57 -31.34 2.53 -26.16
C LYS A 57 -31.17 3.98 -25.70
N GLU A 58 -31.58 4.95 -26.51
CA GLU A 58 -31.45 6.39 -26.21
C GLU A 58 -32.23 6.80 -24.95
N LEU A 59 -33.43 6.25 -24.75
CA LEU A 59 -34.22 6.50 -23.55
C LEU A 59 -33.49 6.04 -22.29
N PHE A 60 -33.02 4.78 -22.27
CA PHE A 60 -32.37 4.22 -21.09
C PHE A 60 -30.97 4.82 -20.84
N GLU A 61 -30.25 5.18 -21.90
CA GLU A 61 -29.00 5.93 -21.80
C GLU A 61 -29.19 7.29 -21.10
N LYS A 62 -30.17 8.08 -21.55
CA LYS A 62 -30.45 9.40 -20.96
C LYS A 62 -31.06 9.31 -19.58
N LEU A 63 -31.94 8.34 -19.34
CA LEU A 63 -32.58 8.15 -18.04
C LEU A 63 -31.57 7.68 -16.99
N GLY A 64 -30.74 6.68 -17.31
CA GLY A 64 -29.65 6.23 -16.44
C GLY A 64 -28.67 7.37 -16.13
N ASN A 65 -28.26 8.14 -17.14
CA ASN A 65 -27.39 9.31 -16.95
C ASN A 65 -28.04 10.40 -16.08
N ALA A 66 -29.31 10.70 -16.30
CA ALA A 66 -30.00 11.75 -15.56
C ALA A 66 -30.06 11.44 -14.06
N TYR A 67 -30.30 10.17 -13.72
CA TYR A 67 -30.22 9.68 -12.34
C TYR A 67 -28.77 9.70 -11.82
N TYR A 68 -27.82 9.18 -12.58
CA TYR A 68 -26.40 9.13 -12.23
C TYR A 68 -25.84 10.53 -11.90
N PHE A 69 -26.10 11.53 -12.74
CA PHE A 69 -25.63 12.91 -12.54
C PHE A 69 -26.39 13.69 -11.46
N ASN A 70 -27.43 13.11 -10.89
CA ASN A 70 -28.16 13.65 -9.75
C ASN A 70 -27.94 12.81 -8.47
N ALA A 71 -26.84 12.04 -8.42
CA ALA A 71 -26.39 11.23 -7.30
C ALA A 71 -27.39 10.12 -6.84
N ASP A 72 -28.39 9.80 -7.67
CA ASP A 72 -29.32 8.71 -7.42
C ASP A 72 -28.85 7.46 -8.17
N LEU A 73 -27.81 6.84 -7.60
CA LEU A 73 -27.12 5.70 -8.19
C LEU A 73 -27.97 4.43 -8.20
N ILE A 74 -28.91 4.29 -7.26
CA ILE A 74 -29.81 3.13 -7.19
C ILE A 74 -30.76 3.13 -8.40
N ASN A 75 -31.42 4.26 -8.68
CA ASN A 75 -32.27 4.34 -9.88
C ASN A 75 -31.43 4.34 -11.17
N ALA A 76 -30.22 4.90 -11.16
CA ALA A 76 -29.31 4.77 -12.31
C ALA A 76 -29.00 3.30 -12.61
N SER A 77 -28.75 2.47 -11.60
CA SER A 77 -28.48 1.03 -11.74
C SER A 77 -29.64 0.31 -12.41
N LYS A 78 -30.88 0.59 -11.98
CA LYS A 78 -32.10 0.05 -12.62
C LYS A 78 -32.13 0.33 -14.13
N TRP A 79 -31.95 1.59 -14.53
CA TRP A 79 -32.10 1.99 -15.92
C TRP A 79 -30.92 1.60 -16.80
N TYR A 80 -29.70 1.57 -16.26
CA TYR A 80 -28.57 0.96 -16.97
C TYR A 80 -28.74 -0.56 -17.11
N GLY A 81 -29.31 -1.24 -16.12
CA GLY A 81 -29.69 -2.65 -16.24
C GLY A 81 -30.65 -2.88 -17.42
N GLU A 82 -31.69 -2.05 -17.55
CA GLU A 82 -32.59 -2.09 -18.72
C GLU A 82 -31.85 -1.79 -20.03
N LEU A 83 -30.95 -0.80 -20.07
CA LEU A 83 -30.10 -0.52 -21.24
C LEU A 83 -29.30 -1.75 -21.69
N PHE A 84 -28.61 -2.42 -20.76
CA PHE A 84 -27.82 -3.60 -21.08
C PHE A 84 -28.67 -4.82 -21.43
N SER A 85 -29.92 -4.88 -20.97
CA SER A 85 -30.85 -5.96 -21.31
C SER A 85 -31.34 -5.94 -22.77
N LEU A 86 -31.20 -4.80 -23.47
CA LEU A 86 -31.57 -4.67 -24.89
C LEU A 86 -30.68 -5.53 -25.80
N GLY A 87 -29.48 -5.92 -25.34
CA GLY A 87 -28.52 -6.68 -26.16
C GLY A 87 -27.91 -5.86 -27.31
N GLU A 88 -28.06 -4.54 -27.27
CA GLU A 88 -27.46 -3.60 -28.23
C GLU A 88 -26.02 -3.25 -27.84
N GLU A 89 -25.24 -2.78 -28.82
CA GLU A 89 -23.91 -2.24 -28.54
C GLU A 89 -24.03 -0.92 -27.75
N VAL A 90 -23.35 -0.82 -26.61
CA VAL A 90 -23.37 0.34 -25.72
C VAL A 90 -21.97 0.96 -25.67
N ALA A 91 -21.88 2.29 -25.57
CA ALA A 91 -20.58 2.96 -25.47
C ALA A 91 -19.85 2.61 -24.16
N PRO A 92 -18.50 2.55 -24.14
CA PRO A 92 -17.73 2.10 -22.98
C PRO A 92 -18.06 2.84 -21.68
N GLU A 93 -18.29 4.16 -21.74
CA GLU A 93 -18.58 4.99 -20.57
C GLU A 93 -19.83 4.53 -19.78
N TYR A 94 -20.81 3.90 -20.42
CA TYR A 94 -21.97 3.35 -19.72
C TYR A 94 -21.65 2.07 -18.95
N TYR A 95 -20.64 1.30 -19.34
CA TYR A 95 -20.17 0.15 -18.55
C TYR A 95 -19.56 0.65 -17.23
N PHE A 96 -18.76 1.71 -17.29
CA PHE A 96 -18.18 2.34 -16.10
C PHE A 96 -19.28 2.90 -15.17
N ARG A 97 -20.20 3.72 -15.70
CA ARG A 97 -21.30 4.29 -14.90
C ARG A 97 -22.22 3.22 -14.31
N TYR A 98 -22.51 2.17 -15.08
CA TYR A 98 -23.29 1.05 -14.57
C TYR A 98 -22.55 0.29 -13.48
N ALA A 99 -21.24 0.07 -13.62
CA ALA A 99 -20.43 -0.52 -12.56
C ALA A 99 -20.50 0.29 -11.26
N GLN A 100 -20.34 1.62 -11.34
CA GLN A 100 -20.49 2.50 -10.17
C GLN A 100 -21.89 2.44 -9.56
N ALA A 101 -22.93 2.44 -10.40
CA ALA A 101 -24.31 2.32 -9.94
C ALA A 101 -24.59 0.97 -9.24
N LEU A 102 -24.01 -0.12 -9.73
CA LEU A 102 -24.10 -1.45 -9.10
C LEU A 102 -23.43 -1.49 -7.73
N LYS A 103 -22.33 -0.74 -7.53
CA LYS A 103 -21.67 -0.62 -6.23
C LYS A 103 -22.55 0.05 -5.18
N ALA A 104 -23.37 1.04 -5.56
CA ALA A 104 -24.35 1.66 -4.66
C ALA A 104 -25.36 0.67 -4.07
N GLU A 105 -25.68 -0.39 -4.81
CA GLU A 105 -26.50 -1.51 -4.34
C GLU A 105 -25.68 -2.64 -3.68
N LYS A 106 -24.37 -2.43 -3.47
CA LYS A 106 -23.39 -3.41 -2.98
C LYS A 106 -23.26 -4.66 -3.87
N ARG A 107 -23.62 -4.55 -5.15
CA ARG A 107 -23.52 -5.64 -6.17
C ARG A 107 -22.14 -5.69 -6.80
N TYR A 108 -21.10 -5.78 -5.96
CA TYR A 108 -19.69 -5.68 -6.37
C TYR A 108 -19.28 -6.69 -7.46
N ALA A 109 -19.71 -7.95 -7.34
CA ALA A 109 -19.37 -8.98 -8.33
C ALA A 109 -19.94 -8.69 -9.73
N GLU A 110 -21.06 -7.97 -9.83
CA GLU A 110 -21.63 -7.56 -11.12
C GLU A 110 -20.93 -6.30 -11.64
N SER A 111 -20.62 -5.35 -10.75
CA SER A 111 -19.78 -4.18 -11.05
C SER A 111 -18.44 -4.62 -11.65
N ASP A 112 -17.76 -5.59 -11.03
CA ASP A 112 -16.45 -6.06 -11.45
C ASP A 112 -16.48 -6.67 -12.86
N LYS A 113 -17.55 -7.40 -13.21
CA LYS A 113 -17.74 -7.90 -14.58
C LYS A 113 -17.87 -6.74 -15.58
N LYS A 114 -18.61 -5.69 -15.22
CA LYS A 114 -18.76 -4.50 -16.06
C LYS A 114 -17.46 -3.72 -16.21
N MET A 115 -16.64 -3.66 -15.16
CA MET A 115 -15.31 -3.06 -15.22
C MET A 115 -14.33 -3.87 -16.06
N GLN A 116 -14.40 -5.21 -16.05
CA GLN A 116 -13.62 -6.05 -16.96
C GLN A 116 -13.98 -5.81 -18.43
N GLU A 117 -15.28 -5.72 -18.73
CA GLU A 117 -15.79 -5.37 -20.07
C GLU A 117 -15.33 -3.96 -20.48
N PHE A 118 -15.46 -2.99 -19.57
CA PHE A 118 -15.00 -1.62 -19.76
C PHE A 118 -13.50 -1.55 -20.10
N ASN A 119 -12.65 -2.21 -19.31
CA ASN A 119 -11.20 -2.23 -19.55
C ASN A 119 -10.86 -2.92 -20.89
N LYS A 120 -11.59 -3.97 -21.27
CA LYS A 120 -11.41 -4.63 -22.57
C LYS A 120 -11.75 -3.71 -23.74
N LEU A 121 -12.78 -2.87 -23.59
CA LEU A 121 -13.22 -1.95 -24.64
C LEU A 121 -12.32 -0.72 -24.78
N THR A 122 -11.74 -0.23 -23.68
CA THR A 122 -10.94 1.00 -23.65
C THR A 122 -9.43 0.74 -23.78
N GLY A 123 -8.92 -0.33 -23.18
CA GLY A 123 -7.54 -0.81 -23.25
C GLY A 123 -6.48 0.05 -22.57
N SER A 124 -6.72 1.35 -22.36
CA SER A 124 -5.74 2.31 -21.83
C SER A 124 -6.34 3.36 -20.88
N ASP A 125 -7.63 3.26 -20.58
CA ASP A 125 -8.30 4.14 -19.61
C ASP A 125 -7.77 3.84 -18.20
N ILE A 126 -7.42 4.89 -17.44
CA ILE A 126 -6.77 4.76 -16.13
C ILE A 126 -7.71 4.06 -15.15
N ARG A 127 -9.02 4.31 -15.22
CA ARG A 127 -10.02 3.70 -14.33
C ARG A 127 -10.07 2.19 -14.52
N GLY A 128 -10.05 1.74 -15.77
CA GLY A 128 -10.01 0.32 -16.13
C GLY A 128 -8.68 -0.34 -15.75
N THR A 129 -7.57 0.35 -15.99
CA THR A 129 -6.22 -0.14 -15.70
C THR A 129 -5.99 -0.29 -14.20
N LYS A 130 -6.37 0.73 -13.40
CA LYS A 130 -6.30 0.67 -11.93
C LYS A 130 -7.15 -0.47 -11.38
N PHE A 131 -8.39 -0.63 -11.87
CA PHE A 131 -9.26 -1.74 -11.47
C PHE A 131 -8.61 -3.13 -11.71
N VAL A 132 -8.03 -3.38 -12.90
CA VAL A 132 -7.42 -4.69 -13.20
C VAL A 132 -6.15 -4.95 -12.37
N ASN A 133 -5.44 -3.90 -11.98
CA ASN A 133 -4.23 -3.99 -11.15
C ASN A 133 -4.53 -4.15 -9.65
N THR A 134 -5.74 -3.79 -9.20
CA THR A 134 -6.17 -3.88 -7.79
C THR A 134 -7.26 -4.96 -7.61
N ARG A 135 -6.93 -6.23 -7.87
CA ARG A 135 -7.93 -7.31 -7.92
C ARG A 135 -8.64 -7.60 -6.59
N ASN A 136 -7.99 -7.35 -5.45
CA ASN A 136 -8.53 -7.61 -4.12
C ASN A 136 -8.87 -6.31 -3.38
N TYR A 137 -9.30 -5.27 -4.11
CA TYR A 137 -9.55 -3.94 -3.53
C TYR A 137 -10.49 -3.95 -2.33
N LEU A 138 -11.50 -4.83 -2.30
CA LEU A 138 -12.41 -4.93 -1.15
C LEU A 138 -11.70 -5.40 0.12
N ASP A 139 -10.77 -6.35 0.00
CA ASP A 139 -9.98 -6.85 1.12
C ASP A 139 -8.99 -5.77 1.59
N GLU A 140 -8.30 -5.10 0.65
CA GLU A 140 -7.39 -3.98 0.94
C GLU A 140 -8.12 -2.83 1.65
N ILE A 141 -9.33 -2.49 1.19
CA ILE A 141 -10.16 -1.44 1.83
C ILE A 141 -10.64 -1.92 3.20
N ALA A 142 -11.01 -3.19 3.36
CA ALA A 142 -11.43 -3.74 4.65
C ALA A 142 -10.29 -3.69 5.70
N GLU A 143 -9.05 -3.90 5.29
CA GLU A 143 -7.87 -3.77 6.16
C GLU A 143 -7.62 -2.32 6.60
N LEU A 144 -7.91 -1.35 5.73
CA LEU A 144 -7.83 0.09 6.02
C LEU A 144 -9.06 0.62 6.77
N SER A 145 -10.11 -0.18 6.90
CA SER A 145 -11.37 0.21 7.55
C SER A 145 -11.29 0.13 9.09
N GLY A 146 -12.33 0.61 9.76
CA GLY A 146 -12.43 0.59 11.23
C GLY A 146 -11.58 1.64 11.93
N ARG A 147 -11.00 2.58 11.16
CA ARG A 147 -10.17 3.68 11.67
C ARG A 147 -10.98 4.85 12.23
N TYR A 148 -12.26 4.94 11.91
CA TYR A 148 -13.09 6.08 12.28
C TYR A 148 -14.35 5.66 13.03
N ARG A 149 -14.79 6.52 13.95
CA ARG A 149 -16.15 6.49 14.51
C ARG A 149 -16.91 7.70 13.98
N ILE A 150 -17.99 7.47 13.24
CA ILE A 150 -18.81 8.53 12.62
C ILE A 150 -20.09 8.80 13.42
N GLU A 151 -20.59 10.03 13.37
CA GLU A 151 -21.87 10.45 13.95
C GLU A 151 -22.57 11.43 12.99
N ASN A 152 -23.86 11.17 12.69
CA ASN A 152 -24.70 12.09 11.92
C ASN A 152 -25.00 13.33 12.76
N LEU A 153 -24.81 14.52 12.19
CA LEU A 153 -25.02 15.77 12.88
C LEU A 153 -26.50 16.15 12.90
N GLY A 154 -27.02 16.46 14.09
CA GLY A 154 -28.41 16.92 14.27
C GLY A 154 -28.75 18.24 13.57
N VAL A 155 -27.75 18.98 13.06
CA VAL A 155 -27.94 20.26 12.38
C VAL A 155 -28.19 20.15 10.88
N ASN A 156 -28.08 18.94 10.31
CA ASN A 156 -28.42 18.70 8.93
C ASN A 156 -29.87 19.08 8.66
N SER A 157 -30.13 19.55 7.45
CA SER A 157 -31.41 20.00 6.97
C SER A 157 -32.07 18.92 6.10
N PRO A 158 -33.35 19.07 5.73
CA PRO A 158 -34.00 18.18 4.76
C PRO A 158 -33.50 18.33 3.30
N TYR A 159 -32.38 19.03 3.09
CA TYR A 159 -31.76 19.34 1.79
C TYR A 159 -30.25 19.06 1.87
N SER A 160 -29.49 19.32 0.80
CA SER A 160 -28.03 19.17 0.84
C SER A 160 -27.36 20.11 1.84
N ASP A 161 -26.52 19.53 2.70
CA ASP A 161 -25.55 20.14 3.59
C ASP A 161 -24.19 19.48 3.38
N PHE A 162 -23.18 20.23 2.94
CA PHE A 162 -21.88 19.66 2.58
C PHE A 162 -20.74 20.69 2.58
N ALA A 163 -19.52 20.23 2.26
CA ALA A 163 -18.31 21.04 2.20
C ALA A 163 -18.05 21.85 3.48
N PRO A 164 -17.94 21.16 4.63
CA PRO A 164 -17.51 21.79 5.87
C PRO A 164 -16.09 22.32 5.73
N SER A 165 -15.77 23.36 6.50
CA SER A 165 -14.44 23.93 6.61
C SER A 165 -14.25 24.54 7.98
N PHE A 166 -13.08 24.35 8.58
CA PHE A 166 -12.75 24.96 9.87
C PHE A 166 -12.60 26.48 9.71
N TYR A 167 -13.24 27.22 10.60
CA TYR A 167 -13.12 28.67 10.68
C TYR A 167 -12.81 29.11 12.11
N LEU A 168 -11.62 29.68 12.32
CA LEU A 168 -11.08 29.96 13.65
C LEU A 168 -11.08 28.67 14.51
N GLU A 169 -10.94 28.78 15.83
CA GLU A 169 -10.77 27.58 16.68
C GLU A 169 -12.04 26.74 16.80
N ASN A 170 -13.23 27.36 16.93
CA ASN A 170 -14.46 26.67 17.33
C ASN A 170 -15.65 26.91 16.38
N ASN A 171 -15.42 27.23 15.10
CA ASN A 171 -16.51 27.38 14.14
C ASN A 171 -16.30 26.53 12.90
N LEU A 172 -17.41 26.14 12.29
CA LEU A 172 -17.47 25.46 11.02
C LEU A 172 -18.25 26.34 10.04
N VAL A 173 -17.76 26.44 8.81
CA VAL A 173 -18.52 27.02 7.69
C VAL A 173 -18.79 25.93 6.68
N PHE A 174 -20.03 25.83 6.21
CA PHE A 174 -20.47 24.80 5.28
C PHE A 174 -21.49 25.34 4.29
N SER A 175 -21.78 24.55 3.25
CA SER A 175 -22.70 24.89 2.17
C SER A 175 -24.05 24.24 2.45
N SER A 176 -25.15 24.98 2.30
CA SER A 176 -26.48 24.44 2.56
C SER A 176 -27.56 25.01 1.67
N ALA A 177 -28.49 24.16 1.25
CA ALA A 177 -29.73 24.55 0.57
C ALA A 177 -30.92 24.76 1.53
N ARG A 178 -30.65 24.93 2.84
CA ARG A 178 -31.70 25.04 3.89
C ARG A 178 -32.59 26.28 3.82
N ASP A 179 -32.21 27.34 3.11
CA ASP A 179 -33.09 28.52 3.00
C ASP A 179 -34.25 28.25 2.05
N THR A 180 -35.47 28.32 2.59
CA THR A 180 -36.73 28.09 1.87
C THR A 180 -37.67 29.30 1.93
N GLY A 181 -37.17 30.49 2.29
CA GLY A 181 -37.97 31.70 2.53
C GLY A 181 -39.03 32.03 1.45
N VAL A 182 -40.15 32.59 1.91
CA VAL A 182 -41.44 32.80 1.20
C VAL A 182 -41.35 33.61 -0.12
N ALA A 183 -40.21 34.24 -0.41
CA ALA A 183 -40.00 35.10 -1.59
C ALA A 183 -39.16 34.46 -2.72
N GLN A 184 -38.73 33.20 -2.63
CA GLN A 184 -37.91 32.57 -3.69
C GLN A 184 -38.71 31.54 -4.50
N ARG A 185 -39.19 31.97 -5.69
CA ARG A 185 -39.76 31.11 -6.74
C ARG A 185 -38.68 30.37 -7.57
N TYR A 186 -37.40 30.48 -7.23
CA TYR A 186 -36.29 30.06 -8.08
C TYR A 186 -35.63 28.78 -7.55
N LYS A 187 -36.08 27.64 -8.05
CA LYS A 187 -35.40 26.35 -7.88
C LYS A 187 -34.27 26.22 -8.90
N HIS A 188 -33.14 25.66 -8.49
CA HIS A 188 -32.07 25.31 -9.41
C HIS A 188 -32.56 24.25 -10.40
N LYS A 189 -32.26 24.42 -11.70
CA LYS A 189 -32.85 23.58 -12.74
C LYS A 189 -32.35 22.13 -12.71
N TRP A 190 -31.12 21.93 -12.26
CA TRP A 190 -30.45 20.62 -12.22
C TRP A 190 -31.17 19.63 -11.31
N ASN A 191 -31.32 20.00 -10.04
CA ASN A 191 -31.83 19.15 -8.96
C ASN A 191 -33.20 19.60 -8.41
N ALA A 192 -33.79 20.68 -8.94
CA ALA A 192 -35.03 21.26 -8.43
C ALA A 192 -35.01 21.68 -6.94
N ARG A 193 -33.81 21.93 -6.38
CA ARG A 193 -33.60 22.38 -5.00
C ARG A 193 -33.39 23.90 -4.90
N PRO A 194 -33.46 24.51 -3.70
CA PRO A 194 -33.01 25.88 -3.47
C PRO A 194 -31.54 26.09 -3.86
N PHE A 195 -31.15 27.35 -4.03
CA PHE A 195 -29.73 27.68 -4.23
C PHE A 195 -28.94 27.51 -2.93
N LEU A 196 -27.65 27.19 -3.06
CA LEU A 196 -26.74 26.96 -1.95
C LEU A 196 -26.24 28.31 -1.42
N ASP A 197 -26.27 28.44 -0.10
CA ASP A 197 -25.73 29.56 0.65
C ASP A 197 -24.66 29.03 1.63
N LEU A 198 -23.74 29.89 2.05
CA LEU A 198 -22.81 29.57 3.14
C LEU A 198 -23.48 29.77 4.51
N TYR A 199 -23.27 28.83 5.42
CA TYR A 199 -23.75 28.84 6.81
C TYR A 199 -22.59 28.61 7.78
N GLY A 200 -22.66 29.28 8.92
CA GLY A 200 -21.73 29.10 10.03
C GLY A 200 -22.41 28.35 11.16
N ALA A 201 -21.66 27.53 11.87
CA ALA A 201 -22.08 26.87 13.10
C ALA A 201 -20.95 26.87 14.12
N GLU A 202 -21.32 26.91 15.40
CA GLU A 202 -20.38 26.71 16.50
C GLU A 202 -20.13 25.21 16.68
N VAL A 203 -18.86 24.85 16.89
CA VAL A 203 -18.42 23.47 17.14
C VAL A 203 -18.33 23.24 18.64
N ALA A 204 -19.12 22.30 19.15
CA ALA A 204 -19.04 21.85 20.54
C ALA A 204 -17.88 20.86 20.75
N ASP A 205 -17.47 20.65 22.01
CA ASP A 205 -16.35 19.78 22.37
C ASP A 205 -16.49 18.34 21.84
N ASN A 206 -17.72 17.83 21.73
CA ASN A 206 -17.98 16.49 21.19
C ASN A 206 -17.98 16.42 19.65
N GLY A 207 -17.75 17.54 18.95
CA GLY A 207 -17.81 17.63 17.49
C GLY A 207 -19.22 17.88 16.93
N SER A 208 -20.24 18.01 17.79
CA SER A 208 -21.57 18.42 17.33
C SER A 208 -21.61 19.91 16.98
N LEU A 209 -22.54 20.28 16.12
CA LEU A 209 -22.72 21.66 15.67
C LEU A 209 -23.94 22.29 16.37
N ALA A 210 -23.85 23.59 16.66
CA ALA A 210 -24.92 24.39 17.23
C ALA A 210 -24.98 25.78 16.57
N ASN A 211 -26.06 26.52 16.85
CA ASN A 211 -26.21 27.93 16.45
C ASN A 211 -25.97 28.17 14.94
N VAL A 212 -26.68 27.41 14.11
CA VAL A 212 -26.53 27.53 12.65
C VAL A 212 -27.18 28.81 12.14
N ASP A 213 -26.39 29.67 11.52
CA ASP A 213 -26.83 30.93 10.92
C ASP A 213 -26.18 31.16 9.55
N LYS A 214 -26.80 32.02 8.73
CA LYS A 214 -26.21 32.41 7.43
C LYS A 214 -24.84 33.03 7.65
N PHE A 215 -23.84 32.50 6.98
CA PHE A 215 -22.48 33.00 7.08
C PHE A 215 -22.33 34.30 6.29
N SER A 216 -22.25 35.43 6.99
CA SER A 216 -22.02 36.75 6.42
C SER A 216 -22.94 37.08 5.23
N GLY A 217 -24.15 37.56 5.51
CA GLY A 217 -25.21 37.76 4.50
C GLY A 217 -24.91 38.68 3.30
N LYS A 218 -23.73 39.30 3.22
CA LYS A 218 -23.26 40.03 2.01
C LYS A 218 -22.44 39.16 1.05
N LEU A 219 -21.95 38.01 1.50
CA LEU A 219 -21.24 37.04 0.66
C LEU A 219 -22.22 36.19 -0.14
N ASN A 220 -23.32 35.76 0.48
CA ASN A 220 -24.33 34.99 -0.23
C ASN A 220 -25.03 35.86 -1.28
N THR A 221 -25.23 35.30 -2.47
CA THR A 221 -25.91 35.94 -3.59
C THR A 221 -27.26 35.27 -3.83
N LYS A 222 -27.82 35.45 -5.02
CA LYS A 222 -29.05 34.75 -5.44
C LYS A 222 -28.76 33.46 -6.22
N TYR A 223 -27.49 33.04 -6.25
CA TYR A 223 -26.96 31.87 -6.92
C TYR A 223 -26.09 31.07 -5.96
N HIS A 224 -25.55 29.93 -6.38
CA HIS A 224 -24.78 29.07 -5.47
C HIS A 224 -23.49 29.73 -4.98
N GLU A 225 -23.29 29.74 -3.67
CA GLU A 225 -22.00 29.76 -2.98
C GLU A 225 -21.77 28.43 -2.27
N SER A 226 -20.54 27.92 -2.34
CA SER A 226 -20.17 26.67 -1.68
C SER A 226 -18.67 26.60 -1.39
N THR A 227 -18.28 25.58 -0.63
CA THR A 227 -16.90 25.12 -0.41
C THR A 227 -15.90 26.24 -0.11
N THR A 228 -15.69 26.48 1.18
CA THR A 228 -14.79 27.50 1.70
C THR A 228 -13.48 26.91 2.20
N VAL A 229 -12.40 27.69 2.16
CA VAL A 229 -11.18 27.47 2.93
C VAL A 229 -10.67 28.81 3.46
N PHE A 230 -10.11 28.80 4.66
CA PHE A 230 -9.66 30.01 5.36
C PHE A 230 -8.16 29.96 5.61
N THR A 231 -7.51 31.13 5.60
CA THR A 231 -6.18 31.26 6.18
C THR A 231 -6.23 31.08 7.68
N LYS A 232 -5.12 30.65 8.29
CA LYS A 232 -4.93 30.38 9.72
C LYS A 232 -5.26 31.58 10.60
N ASP A 233 -5.00 32.79 10.10
CA ASP A 233 -5.35 34.04 10.78
C ASP A 233 -6.86 34.36 10.72
N GLY A 234 -7.63 33.62 9.92
CA GLY A 234 -9.06 33.78 9.71
C GLY A 234 -9.46 35.05 8.96
N ASN A 235 -8.53 35.75 8.31
CA ASN A 235 -8.79 37.02 7.64
C ASN A 235 -8.96 36.91 6.12
N THR A 236 -8.53 35.80 5.51
CA THR A 236 -8.72 35.53 4.08
C THR A 236 -9.53 34.25 3.90
N MET A 237 -10.47 34.29 2.97
CA MET A 237 -11.28 33.14 2.59
C MET A 237 -11.25 32.97 1.07
N TYR A 238 -11.11 31.72 0.64
CA TYR A 238 -11.36 31.29 -0.74
C TYR A 238 -12.64 30.48 -0.77
N PHE A 239 -13.48 30.70 -1.78
CA PHE A 239 -14.76 30.00 -1.87
C PHE A 239 -15.23 29.83 -3.31
N THR A 240 -16.05 28.81 -3.55
CA THR A 240 -16.65 28.55 -4.85
C THR A 240 -17.96 29.33 -4.99
N ARG A 241 -18.18 29.92 -6.16
CA ARG A 241 -19.46 30.55 -6.51
C ARG A 241 -19.77 30.33 -7.99
N ASN A 242 -21.05 30.29 -8.32
CA ASN A 242 -21.53 30.50 -9.68
C ASN A 242 -20.90 31.75 -10.32
N ASN A 243 -20.74 31.78 -11.65
CA ASN A 243 -20.18 32.91 -12.39
C ASN A 243 -21.14 34.12 -12.38
N TYR A 244 -21.16 34.78 -11.23
CA TYR A 244 -21.94 35.96 -10.87
C TYR A 244 -21.06 36.89 -10.04
N TYR A 245 -20.66 38.01 -10.65
CA TYR A 245 -19.78 38.96 -10.01
C TYR A 245 -20.15 40.39 -10.39
N LYS A 246 -20.16 41.30 -9.40
CA LYS A 246 -20.52 42.73 -9.57
C LYS A 246 -21.84 42.92 -10.35
N GLY A 247 -22.85 42.11 -10.02
CA GLY A 247 -24.17 42.17 -10.65
C GLY A 247 -24.30 41.49 -12.02
N LYS A 248 -23.22 40.92 -12.57
CA LYS A 248 -23.20 40.29 -13.90
C LYS A 248 -23.22 38.78 -13.79
N TYR A 249 -24.27 38.16 -14.33
CA TYR A 249 -24.38 36.71 -14.47
C TYR A 249 -23.93 36.31 -15.88
N LYS A 250 -22.97 35.39 -15.98
CA LYS A 250 -22.39 34.97 -17.25
C LYS A 250 -22.61 33.50 -17.54
N LYS A 251 -22.63 33.14 -18.81
CA LYS A 251 -22.80 31.77 -19.30
C LYS A 251 -21.81 31.50 -20.42
N ASP A 252 -21.43 30.25 -20.59
CA ASP A 252 -20.67 29.78 -21.74
C ASP A 252 -21.55 29.78 -23.01
N ARG A 253 -20.95 29.34 -24.13
CA ARG A 253 -21.65 29.23 -25.44
C ARG A 253 -22.80 28.21 -25.44
N LYS A 254 -22.79 27.25 -24.51
CA LYS A 254 -23.85 26.25 -24.32
C LYS A 254 -24.94 26.74 -23.36
N GLY A 255 -24.81 27.96 -22.83
CA GLY A 255 -25.77 28.55 -21.91
C GLY A 255 -25.63 28.05 -20.47
N ILE A 256 -24.51 27.41 -20.12
CA ILE A 256 -24.21 26.88 -18.79
C ILE A 256 -23.47 27.96 -18.00
N ASN A 257 -23.87 28.16 -16.73
CA ASN A 257 -23.12 29.01 -15.81
C ASN A 257 -22.05 28.16 -15.12
N LYS A 258 -20.78 28.54 -15.31
CA LYS A 258 -19.63 27.84 -14.75
C LYS A 258 -19.37 28.27 -13.30
N LEU A 259 -18.61 27.45 -12.57
CA LEU A 259 -18.16 27.74 -11.21
C LEU A 259 -16.83 28.50 -11.24
N LYS A 260 -16.60 29.38 -10.27
CA LYS A 260 -15.38 30.15 -10.10
C LYS A 260 -14.98 30.20 -8.65
N ILE A 261 -13.68 30.33 -8.40
CA ILE A 261 -13.14 30.59 -7.05
C ILE A 261 -13.01 32.09 -6.85
N PHE A 262 -13.51 32.57 -5.72
CA PHE A 262 -13.37 33.97 -5.28
C PHE A 262 -12.53 34.03 -4.01
N ARG A 263 -11.81 35.14 -3.83
CA ARG A 263 -11.17 35.51 -2.57
C ARG A 263 -11.98 36.63 -1.90
N ALA A 264 -12.11 36.57 -0.59
CA ALA A 264 -12.65 37.65 0.23
C ALA A 264 -11.72 37.90 1.42
N THR A 265 -11.66 39.15 1.88
CA THR A 265 -10.89 39.54 3.07
C THR A 265 -11.79 40.09 4.15
N ARG A 266 -11.36 39.97 5.41
CA ARG A 266 -12.10 40.44 6.57
C ARG A 266 -11.60 41.81 7.03
N GLU A 267 -12.49 42.80 7.05
CA GLU A 267 -12.25 44.16 7.55
C GLU A 267 -13.29 44.50 8.62
N ASP A 268 -12.87 45.03 9.77
CA ASP A 268 -13.76 45.38 10.90
C ASP A 268 -14.76 44.26 11.26
N ASN A 269 -14.27 43.03 11.40
CA ASN A 269 -15.06 41.81 11.68
C ASN A 269 -16.15 41.49 10.63
N ARG A 270 -16.03 42.02 9.41
CA ARG A 270 -16.97 41.76 8.31
C ARG A 270 -16.22 41.33 7.07
N TRP A 271 -16.78 40.35 6.36
CA TRP A 271 -16.24 39.94 5.06
C TRP A 271 -16.53 41.01 4.00
N ALA A 272 -15.50 41.39 3.26
CA ALA A 272 -15.47 42.43 2.26
C ALA A 272 -14.55 42.04 1.09
N ASN A 273 -14.31 42.99 0.18
CA ASN A 273 -13.31 42.91 -0.91
C ASN A 273 -13.35 41.61 -1.72
N VAL A 274 -14.55 41.17 -2.10
CA VAL A 274 -14.70 39.96 -2.91
C VAL A 274 -14.08 40.19 -4.29
N GLU A 275 -13.15 39.32 -4.68
CA GLU A 275 -12.46 39.35 -5.96
C GLU A 275 -12.43 37.98 -6.63
N GLU A 276 -12.52 38.00 -7.97
CA GLU A 276 -12.41 36.82 -8.81
C GLU A 276 -10.93 36.48 -9.01
N LEU A 277 -10.56 35.20 -8.84
CA LEU A 277 -9.18 34.75 -9.07
C LEU A 277 -8.80 34.76 -10.57
N PRO A 278 -7.52 35.00 -10.92
CA PRO A 278 -7.10 35.29 -12.30
C PRO A 278 -7.17 34.10 -13.25
N PHE A 279 -7.14 32.87 -12.73
CA PHE A 279 -7.23 31.63 -13.51
C PHE A 279 -8.66 31.12 -13.69
N ASN A 280 -9.67 31.89 -13.26
CA ASN A 280 -11.06 31.58 -13.57
C ASN A 280 -11.38 31.82 -15.05
N SER A 281 -12.45 31.19 -15.54
CA SER A 281 -12.92 31.37 -16.91
C SER A 281 -14.44 31.35 -17.02
N ASP A 282 -14.95 31.92 -18.10
CA ASP A 282 -16.35 31.80 -18.48
C ASP A 282 -16.63 30.48 -19.23
N LEU A 283 -15.59 29.70 -19.59
CA LEU A 283 -15.67 28.50 -20.43
C LEU A 283 -15.51 27.18 -19.67
N TYR A 284 -14.89 27.21 -18.49
CA TYR A 284 -14.65 26.06 -17.63
C TYR A 284 -14.90 26.47 -16.17
N SER A 285 -15.16 25.48 -15.33
CA SER A 285 -15.35 25.59 -13.89
C SER A 285 -14.02 25.47 -13.16
N VAL A 286 -13.88 26.26 -12.10
CA VAL A 286 -12.80 26.18 -11.12
C VAL A 286 -13.50 26.19 -9.75
N ALA A 287 -13.30 25.16 -8.95
CA ALA A 287 -14.09 24.92 -7.74
C ALA A 287 -13.28 24.21 -6.66
N HIS A 288 -13.86 24.16 -5.46
CA HIS A 288 -13.37 23.37 -4.32
C HIS A 288 -11.94 23.75 -3.87
N PRO A 289 -11.70 25.00 -3.43
CA PRO A 289 -10.38 25.44 -3.00
C PRO A 289 -9.91 24.75 -1.72
N ALA A 290 -8.61 24.43 -1.65
CA ALA A 290 -7.89 24.02 -0.45
C ALA A 290 -6.50 24.65 -0.38
N LEU A 291 -6.07 25.04 0.81
CA LEU A 291 -4.75 25.65 1.02
C LEU A 291 -3.73 24.60 1.45
N SER A 292 -2.47 24.73 1.02
CA SER A 292 -1.36 24.00 1.64
C SER A 292 -1.18 24.41 3.10
N VAL A 293 -0.49 23.56 3.87
CA VAL A 293 -0.18 23.81 5.28
C VAL A 293 0.53 25.15 5.49
N ASP A 294 1.41 25.55 4.58
CA ASP A 294 2.16 26.81 4.64
C ASP A 294 1.44 27.99 3.96
N GLU A 295 0.24 27.78 3.42
CA GLU A 295 -0.59 28.76 2.72
C GLU A 295 0.05 29.36 1.46
N LYS A 296 1.08 28.71 0.93
CA LYS A 296 1.78 29.12 -0.29
C LYS A 296 1.25 28.45 -1.56
N LYS A 297 0.30 27.53 -1.43
CA LYS A 297 -0.34 26.86 -2.56
C LYS A 297 -1.85 26.82 -2.38
N LEU A 298 -2.56 26.94 -3.50
CA LEU A 298 -4.00 26.70 -3.57
C LEU A 298 -4.25 25.52 -4.49
N TYR A 299 -4.81 24.44 -3.93
CA TYR A 299 -5.32 23.28 -4.64
C TYR A 299 -6.80 23.49 -4.97
N PHE A 300 -7.26 22.96 -6.09
CA PHE A 300 -8.65 23.09 -6.53
C PHE A 300 -8.98 22.07 -7.62
N ALA A 301 -10.27 21.87 -7.89
CA ALA A 301 -10.76 21.03 -8.99
C ALA A 301 -11.17 21.87 -10.20
N SER A 302 -10.95 21.37 -11.42
CA SER A 302 -11.32 22.07 -12.66
C SER A 302 -11.51 21.14 -13.86
N ASP A 303 -12.41 21.53 -14.79
CA ASP A 303 -12.56 20.95 -16.13
C ASP A 303 -11.82 21.80 -17.20
N MET A 304 -10.78 22.56 -16.81
CA MET A 304 -10.04 23.43 -17.72
C MET A 304 -9.30 22.66 -18.83
N PRO A 305 -8.97 23.30 -19.97
CA PRO A 305 -8.19 22.67 -21.03
C PRO A 305 -6.87 22.10 -20.50
N GLY A 306 -6.60 20.83 -20.80
CA GLY A 306 -5.44 20.09 -20.26
C GLY A 306 -5.80 19.06 -19.19
N SER A 307 -7.06 19.04 -18.73
CA SER A 307 -7.58 18.01 -17.82
C SER A 307 -7.63 16.63 -18.51
N VAL A 308 -7.44 15.58 -17.72
CA VAL A 308 -7.50 14.17 -18.10
C VAL A 308 -8.97 13.73 -18.17
N GLY A 309 -9.78 14.11 -17.19
CA GLY A 309 -11.14 13.65 -17.02
C GLY A 309 -12.20 14.74 -16.98
N GLN A 310 -13.30 14.42 -16.29
CA GLN A 310 -14.46 15.30 -16.13
C GLN A 310 -14.16 16.46 -15.17
N SER A 311 -13.33 16.22 -14.16
CA SER A 311 -12.73 17.26 -13.32
C SER A 311 -11.45 16.73 -12.71
N ASP A 312 -10.39 17.53 -12.80
CA ASP A 312 -9.06 17.16 -12.33
C ASP A 312 -8.65 18.07 -11.16
N LEU A 313 -7.75 17.58 -10.31
CA LEU A 313 -7.06 18.39 -9.31
C LEU A 313 -5.89 19.17 -9.93
N TYR A 314 -5.84 20.45 -9.59
CA TYR A 314 -4.83 21.42 -9.97
C TYR A 314 -4.24 22.10 -8.73
N VAL A 315 -3.07 22.71 -8.89
CA VAL A 315 -2.43 23.55 -7.88
C VAL A 315 -1.88 24.83 -8.51
N VAL A 316 -1.97 25.95 -7.80
CA VAL A 316 -1.24 27.20 -8.11
C VAL A 316 -0.36 27.61 -6.94
N ASP A 317 0.73 28.31 -7.22
CA ASP A 317 1.54 28.98 -6.22
C ASP A 317 0.87 30.31 -5.80
N ILE A 318 0.83 30.61 -4.51
CA ILE A 318 0.42 31.91 -3.95
C ILE A 318 1.69 32.68 -3.62
N ASN A 319 1.93 33.76 -4.34
CA ASN A 319 3.11 34.60 -4.18
C ASN A 319 2.98 35.49 -2.94
N GLU A 320 4.11 36.02 -2.45
CA GLU A 320 4.15 36.88 -1.25
C GLU A 320 3.31 38.16 -1.36
N ASP A 321 3.11 38.66 -2.59
CA ASP A 321 2.26 39.83 -2.88
C ASP A 321 0.76 39.48 -3.00
N GLY A 322 0.40 38.21 -2.78
CA GLY A 322 -0.96 37.70 -2.91
C GLY A 322 -1.41 37.45 -4.36
N SER A 323 -0.51 37.55 -5.34
CA SER A 323 -0.76 37.10 -6.71
C SER A 323 -0.65 35.58 -6.84
N PHE A 324 -1.14 35.03 -7.95
CA PHE A 324 -1.15 33.59 -8.21
C PHE A 324 -0.25 33.24 -9.39
N GLY A 325 0.45 32.11 -9.30
CA GLY A 325 1.15 31.50 -10.42
C GLY A 325 0.20 30.82 -11.43
N GLU A 326 0.79 30.17 -12.42
CA GLU A 326 0.04 29.40 -13.42
C GLU A 326 -0.49 28.08 -12.82
N PRO A 327 -1.75 27.70 -13.11
CA PRO A 327 -2.30 26.38 -12.75
C PRO A 327 -1.48 25.21 -13.29
N LYS A 328 -1.19 24.24 -12.43
CA LYS A 328 -0.52 22.98 -12.76
C LYS A 328 -1.43 21.81 -12.45
N ASN A 329 -1.71 20.96 -13.43
CA ASN A 329 -2.43 19.70 -13.26
C ASN A 329 -1.59 18.75 -12.40
N LEU A 330 -2.20 18.05 -11.44
CA LEU A 330 -1.48 17.12 -10.55
C LEU A 330 -1.04 15.80 -11.22
N GLY A 331 -1.43 15.58 -12.48
CA GLY A 331 -0.96 14.48 -13.31
C GLY A 331 -1.78 13.20 -13.17
N LYS A 332 -1.47 12.22 -14.03
CA LYS A 332 -2.24 10.97 -14.22
C LYS A 332 -2.10 9.95 -13.08
N GLY A 333 -1.20 10.17 -12.12
CA GLY A 333 -1.16 9.37 -10.89
C GLY A 333 -2.40 9.61 -10.03
N ILE A 334 -2.82 10.87 -9.98
CA ILE A 334 -3.93 11.38 -9.15
C ILE A 334 -5.19 11.55 -9.99
N ASN A 335 -5.11 12.22 -11.14
CA ASN A 335 -6.26 12.51 -11.98
C ASN A 335 -6.57 11.35 -12.93
N THR A 336 -7.85 11.02 -13.08
CA THR A 336 -8.36 9.95 -13.96
C THR A 336 -9.28 10.54 -15.03
N GLU A 337 -9.86 9.72 -15.89
CA GLU A 337 -10.89 10.16 -16.84
C GLU A 337 -12.23 10.55 -16.16
N ALA A 338 -12.39 10.32 -14.85
CA ALA A 338 -13.60 10.63 -14.10
C ALA A 338 -13.49 11.96 -13.33
N ARG A 339 -14.07 12.04 -12.13
CA ARG A 339 -14.15 13.26 -11.32
C ARG A 339 -13.27 13.13 -10.08
N GLU A 340 -12.19 13.91 -10.02
CA GLU A 340 -11.47 14.20 -8.79
C GLU A 340 -11.87 15.59 -8.26
N ASN A 341 -12.38 15.66 -7.04
CA ASN A 341 -12.98 16.86 -6.44
C ASN A 341 -12.66 16.99 -4.95
N PHE A 342 -13.06 18.14 -4.37
CA PHE A 342 -12.98 18.40 -2.92
C PHE A 342 -11.61 18.09 -2.30
N PRO A 343 -10.50 18.65 -2.83
CA PRO A 343 -9.21 18.49 -2.18
C PRO A 343 -9.24 19.08 -0.77
N PHE A 344 -8.45 18.53 0.13
CA PHE A 344 -8.16 19.05 1.46
C PHE A 344 -6.73 18.67 1.84
N VAL A 345 -5.96 19.60 2.38
CA VAL A 345 -4.59 19.33 2.85
C VAL A 345 -4.58 19.35 4.37
N SER A 346 -4.21 18.22 4.98
CA SER A 346 -4.13 18.06 6.44
C SER A 346 -2.90 18.75 7.02
N GLN A 347 -2.86 18.94 8.35
CA GLN A 347 -1.68 19.51 9.02
C GLN A 347 -0.42 18.62 8.89
N ASP A 348 -0.60 17.34 8.54
CA ASP A 348 0.47 16.35 8.36
C ASP A 348 0.95 16.27 6.89
N ASN A 349 0.57 17.26 6.07
CA ASN A 349 0.94 17.37 4.65
C ASN A 349 0.39 16.23 3.77
N GLU A 350 -0.79 15.73 4.13
CA GLU A 350 -1.54 14.73 3.35
C GLU A 350 -2.62 15.41 2.52
N LEU A 351 -2.75 15.03 1.26
CA LEU A 351 -3.82 15.46 0.37
C LEU A 351 -4.94 14.42 0.41
N TYR A 352 -6.08 14.83 0.97
CA TYR A 352 -7.35 14.12 0.86
C TYR A 352 -8.13 14.66 -0.34
N PHE A 353 -8.85 13.81 -1.06
CA PHE A 353 -9.72 14.21 -2.15
C PHE A 353 -10.82 13.18 -2.38
N ALA A 354 -11.94 13.60 -2.97
CA ALA A 354 -13.03 12.71 -3.36
C ALA A 354 -12.89 12.32 -4.83
N SER A 355 -13.12 11.05 -5.15
CA SER A 355 -13.01 10.53 -6.51
C SER A 355 -14.02 9.43 -6.80
N ASP A 356 -14.59 9.42 -8.00
CA ASP A 356 -15.33 8.28 -8.54
C ASP A 356 -14.55 7.48 -9.60
N GLY A 357 -13.31 7.87 -9.91
CA GLY A 357 -12.45 7.21 -10.90
C GLY A 357 -11.46 6.20 -10.33
N HIS A 358 -11.01 6.40 -9.10
CA HIS A 358 -10.18 5.44 -8.37
C HIS A 358 -10.99 4.24 -7.88
N VAL A 359 -10.32 3.12 -7.63
CA VAL A 359 -10.97 1.88 -7.20
C VAL A 359 -11.43 2.04 -5.75
N GLY A 360 -12.74 2.00 -5.54
CA GLY A 360 -13.34 2.16 -4.22
C GLY A 360 -14.65 1.37 -4.04
N LEU A 361 -15.39 1.72 -2.99
CA LEU A 361 -16.61 1.06 -2.53
C LEU A 361 -17.87 1.56 -3.25
N GLY A 362 -17.87 2.77 -3.81
CA GLY A 362 -19.10 3.43 -4.20
C GLY A 362 -18.95 4.47 -5.29
N GLY A 363 -19.76 5.53 -5.19
CA GLY A 363 -19.73 6.68 -6.09
C GLY A 363 -18.45 7.48 -5.90
N LEU A 364 -18.56 8.69 -5.34
CA LEU A 364 -17.38 9.38 -4.81
C LEU A 364 -16.90 8.66 -3.55
N ASP A 365 -15.62 8.30 -3.52
CA ASP A 365 -14.93 7.84 -2.33
C ASP A 365 -13.84 8.83 -1.94
N ILE A 366 -13.55 8.95 -0.65
CA ILE A 366 -12.45 9.75 -0.12
C ILE A 366 -11.15 8.93 -0.20
N PHE A 367 -10.14 9.53 -0.81
CA PHE A 367 -8.79 9.00 -0.91
C PHE A 367 -7.81 9.93 -0.22
N VAL A 368 -6.66 9.40 0.18
CA VAL A 368 -5.57 10.14 0.81
C VAL A 368 -4.22 9.74 0.22
N MET A 369 -3.35 10.73 0.04
CA MET A 369 -1.94 10.52 -0.29
C MET A 369 -1.05 11.50 0.48
N ARG A 370 0.24 11.19 0.57
CA ARG A 370 1.23 12.13 1.06
C ARG A 370 1.75 13.02 -0.06
N LEU A 371 1.78 14.34 0.16
CA LEU A 371 2.26 15.29 -0.85
C LEU A 371 3.77 15.23 -1.09
N ASP A 372 4.52 14.65 -0.14
CA ASP A 372 5.96 14.44 -0.21
C ASP A 372 6.35 13.01 -0.65
N ASP A 373 5.38 12.16 -0.97
CA ASP A 373 5.62 10.82 -1.48
C ASP A 373 5.90 10.84 -2.98
N GLU A 374 7.12 10.45 -3.37
CA GLU A 374 7.54 10.37 -4.77
C GLU A 374 6.81 9.26 -5.54
N GLU A 375 6.35 8.20 -4.86
CA GLU A 375 5.62 7.09 -5.47
C GLU A 375 4.13 7.43 -5.70
N GLN A 376 3.65 8.52 -5.08
CA GLN A 376 2.26 8.96 -5.10
C GLN A 376 1.27 7.84 -4.75
N ILE A 377 1.55 7.11 -3.67
CA ILE A 377 0.67 6.05 -3.19
C ILE A 377 -0.62 6.68 -2.66
N ILE A 378 -1.75 6.21 -3.19
CA ILE A 378 -3.09 6.69 -2.88
C ILE A 378 -3.85 5.57 -2.19
N TYR A 379 -4.34 5.84 -0.99
CA TYR A 379 -5.18 4.92 -0.24
C TYR A 379 -6.62 5.41 -0.21
N ASN A 380 -7.56 4.47 -0.35
CA ASN A 380 -8.95 4.68 0.06
C ASN A 380 -8.99 4.77 1.60
N VAL A 381 -9.73 5.71 2.17
CA VAL A 381 -9.73 5.90 3.64
C VAL A 381 -10.50 4.81 4.40
N GLY A 382 -11.27 3.97 3.70
CA GLY A 382 -12.00 2.84 4.27
C GLY A 382 -13.32 3.19 4.95
N GLU A 383 -14.06 2.14 5.30
CA GLU A 383 -15.28 2.25 6.11
C GLU A 383 -14.96 2.66 7.56
N PRO A 384 -15.85 3.39 8.25
CA PRO A 384 -17.18 3.82 7.80
C PRO A 384 -17.21 5.21 7.16
N VAL A 385 -16.05 5.83 6.87
CA VAL A 385 -16.03 7.14 6.20
C VAL A 385 -16.47 6.96 4.75
N ASN A 386 -15.85 6.04 4.02
CA ASN A 386 -16.35 5.61 2.73
C ASN A 386 -17.46 4.57 2.89
N SER A 387 -18.33 4.52 1.90
CA SER A 387 -19.54 3.71 1.84
C SER A 387 -19.82 3.32 0.39
N SER A 388 -20.97 2.70 0.14
CA SER A 388 -21.34 2.31 -1.23
C SER A 388 -21.85 3.47 -2.09
N VAL A 389 -22.10 4.66 -1.53
CA VAL A 389 -22.66 5.82 -2.24
C VAL A 389 -21.65 6.97 -2.32
N ASP A 390 -22.07 8.23 -2.46
CA ASP A 390 -21.15 9.36 -2.53
C ASP A 390 -20.68 9.75 -1.12
N ASP A 391 -19.37 9.84 -0.94
CA ASP A 391 -18.64 10.28 0.25
C ASP A 391 -17.57 11.30 -0.16
N PHE A 392 -17.67 12.53 0.37
CA PHE A 392 -16.88 13.64 -0.15
C PHE A 392 -16.70 14.78 0.85
N SER A 393 -15.89 15.77 0.47
CA SER A 393 -15.63 16.98 1.27
C SER A 393 -15.08 16.72 2.68
N PHE A 394 -14.12 15.79 2.75
CA PHE A 394 -13.43 15.42 3.97
C PHE A 394 -12.51 16.53 4.49
N ILE A 395 -12.58 16.81 5.78
CA ILE A 395 -11.63 17.65 6.52
C ILE A 395 -11.27 16.99 7.85
N ILE A 396 -10.04 17.15 8.33
CA ILE A 396 -9.59 16.63 9.62
C ILE A 396 -8.70 17.65 10.35
N ASN A 397 -8.79 17.66 11.68
CA ASN A 397 -7.79 18.24 12.56
C ASN A 397 -6.92 17.10 13.12
N THR A 398 -5.75 16.88 12.51
CA THR A 398 -4.88 15.72 12.81
C THR A 398 -4.39 15.69 14.27
N LYS A 399 -4.33 16.85 14.94
CA LYS A 399 -3.97 16.93 16.37
C LYS A 399 -5.02 16.31 17.28
N THR A 400 -6.29 16.36 16.88
CA THR A 400 -7.43 15.88 17.68
C THR A 400 -8.05 14.60 17.14
N GLY A 401 -7.71 14.22 15.90
CA GLY A 401 -8.37 13.17 15.13
C GLY A 401 -9.81 13.50 14.74
N LYS A 402 -10.35 14.68 15.09
CA LYS A 402 -11.73 15.06 14.78
C LYS A 402 -11.84 15.68 13.40
N GLY A 403 -12.91 15.35 12.69
CA GLY A 403 -13.17 15.90 11.37
C GLY A 403 -14.60 15.76 10.93
N TYR A 404 -14.84 16.14 9.68
CA TYR A 404 -16.14 16.14 9.05
C TYR A 404 -16.03 15.73 7.59
N PHE A 405 -17.13 15.23 7.06
CA PHE A 405 -17.29 14.94 5.64
C PHE A 405 -18.78 14.88 5.30
N ALA A 406 -19.12 14.83 4.02
CA ALA A 406 -20.49 14.76 3.54
C ALA A 406 -20.78 13.42 2.84
N SER A 407 -22.02 12.96 2.93
CA SER A 407 -22.46 11.74 2.25
C SER A 407 -23.97 11.74 2.03
N ASN A 408 -24.41 11.08 0.97
CA ASN A 408 -25.83 10.82 0.66
C ASN A 408 -26.31 9.43 1.12
N ARG A 409 -25.61 8.82 2.09
CA ARG A 409 -25.96 7.51 2.65
C ARG A 409 -27.30 7.50 3.40
N ASP A 410 -27.88 6.30 3.47
CA ASP A 410 -29.05 6.03 4.30
C ASP A 410 -28.80 6.34 5.79
N GLY A 411 -29.84 6.83 6.47
CA GLY A 411 -29.76 7.30 7.87
C GLY A 411 -29.46 8.80 8.01
N GLY A 412 -29.31 9.48 6.88
CA GLY A 412 -29.28 10.94 6.72
C GLY A 412 -30.60 11.66 7.01
N GLN A 413 -30.57 13.01 7.05
CA GLN A 413 -31.75 13.87 7.10
C GLN A 413 -32.13 14.44 5.72
N GLY A 414 -31.15 14.68 4.84
CA GLY A 414 -31.29 15.41 3.59
C GLY A 414 -30.83 14.64 2.36
N ASP A 415 -30.50 15.38 1.30
CA ASP A 415 -29.92 14.81 0.07
C ASP A 415 -28.45 14.43 0.30
N ASP A 416 -27.68 15.39 0.82
CA ASP A 416 -26.31 15.22 1.30
C ASP A 416 -26.28 15.70 2.75
N ASP A 417 -25.67 14.93 3.64
CA ASP A 417 -25.60 15.26 5.06
C ASP A 417 -24.15 15.34 5.52
N ILE A 418 -23.87 16.26 6.45
CA ILE A 418 -22.55 16.36 7.10
C ILE A 418 -22.51 15.37 8.27
N TYR A 419 -21.48 14.54 8.27
CA TYR A 419 -21.15 13.62 9.35
C TYR A 419 -19.88 14.11 10.04
N SER A 420 -19.86 14.05 11.37
CA SER A 420 -18.63 14.18 12.14
C SER A 420 -17.95 12.83 12.26
N PHE A 421 -16.64 12.82 12.44
CA PHE A 421 -15.90 11.61 12.78
C PHE A 421 -14.80 11.88 13.80
N LEU A 422 -14.44 10.82 14.51
CA LEU A 422 -13.21 10.71 15.29
C LEU A 422 -12.33 9.61 14.69
N GLU A 423 -11.13 9.98 14.26
CA GLU A 423 -10.08 9.05 13.88
C GLU A 423 -9.51 8.37 15.14
N MET A 424 -9.66 7.06 15.18
CA MET A 424 -9.22 6.18 16.26
C MET A 424 -7.80 5.67 16.02
N LYS A 425 -7.39 5.55 14.75
CA LYS A 425 -6.06 5.10 14.32
C LYS A 425 -5.66 5.82 13.03
N PRO A 426 -4.48 6.46 12.96
CA PRO A 426 -3.98 7.08 11.74
C PRO A 426 -3.70 6.05 10.65
N ILE A 427 -3.59 6.51 9.41
CA ILE A 427 -3.24 5.63 8.30
C ILE A 427 -1.80 5.17 8.47
N GLN A 428 -1.54 3.89 8.18
CA GLN A 428 -0.19 3.34 8.22
C GLN A 428 0.42 3.44 6.82
N TRP A 429 1.16 4.53 6.58
CA TRP A 429 1.85 4.79 5.31
C TRP A 429 3.02 3.82 5.05
N SER A 430 3.65 3.31 6.10
CA SER A 430 4.73 2.32 6.01
C SER A 430 4.46 1.19 7.00
N CYS A 431 4.71 -0.04 6.56
CA CYS A 431 4.80 -1.16 7.47
C CYS A 431 6.24 -1.23 7.97
N GLU A 432 6.42 -1.03 9.28
CA GLU A 432 7.71 -1.13 9.96
C GLU A 432 7.70 -2.26 10.99
N GLN A 433 8.76 -3.07 10.99
CA GLN A 433 8.96 -4.19 11.90
C GLN A 433 10.24 -3.98 12.73
N GLU A 434 10.20 -4.42 13.98
CA GLU A 434 11.37 -4.53 14.86
C GLU A 434 11.69 -6.01 15.07
N ILE A 435 12.93 -6.42 14.80
CA ILE A 435 13.35 -7.82 14.96
C ILE A 435 13.89 -8.06 16.38
N VAL A 436 13.25 -8.98 17.08
CA VAL A 436 13.67 -9.51 18.38
C VAL A 436 13.89 -11.02 18.26
N GLY A 437 14.64 -11.60 19.19
CA GLY A 437 14.82 -13.05 19.13
C GLY A 437 15.50 -13.66 20.33
N VAL A 438 15.75 -14.96 20.21
CA VAL A 438 16.46 -15.75 21.21
C VAL A 438 17.42 -16.73 20.56
N THR A 439 18.62 -16.88 21.10
CA THR A 439 19.63 -17.85 20.68
C THR A 439 19.63 -19.07 21.59
N LYS A 440 19.60 -20.28 21.02
CA LYS A 440 19.60 -21.55 21.76
C LYS A 440 20.56 -22.57 21.16
N ASP A 441 21.01 -23.51 21.97
CA ASP A 441 21.69 -24.71 21.50
C ASP A 441 20.68 -25.64 20.79
N ASN A 442 21.01 -26.08 19.57
CA ASN A 442 20.12 -26.84 18.71
C ASN A 442 19.74 -28.22 19.28
N LYS A 443 20.61 -28.85 20.08
CA LYS A 443 20.38 -30.20 20.62
C LYS A 443 19.77 -30.16 22.01
N THR A 444 20.26 -29.29 22.87
CA THR A 444 19.87 -29.23 24.29
C THR A 444 18.78 -28.22 24.58
N ASN A 445 18.49 -27.29 23.64
CA ASN A 445 17.61 -26.13 23.84
C ASN A 445 18.08 -25.15 24.94
N GLU A 446 19.30 -25.29 25.45
CA GLU A 446 19.87 -24.35 26.42
C GLU A 446 19.98 -22.94 25.81
N LEU A 447 19.65 -21.91 26.60
CA LEU A 447 19.74 -20.52 26.19
C LEU A 447 21.21 -20.12 26.05
N LEU A 448 21.58 -19.54 24.92
CA LEU A 448 22.95 -19.13 24.64
C LEU A 448 23.13 -17.65 24.92
N THR A 449 23.70 -17.30 26.07
CA THR A 449 24.09 -15.93 26.43
C THR A 449 25.33 -15.47 25.68
N GLY A 450 25.45 -14.19 25.30
CA GLY A 450 26.63 -13.62 24.65
C GLY A 450 26.96 -14.19 23.27
N ALA A 451 25.97 -14.71 22.54
CA ALA A 451 26.11 -14.99 21.12
C ALA A 451 26.06 -13.66 20.35
N GLN A 452 26.96 -13.46 19.39
CA GLN A 452 26.91 -12.29 18.51
C GLN A 452 25.80 -12.50 17.49
N VAL A 453 24.93 -11.52 17.32
CA VAL A 453 23.82 -11.57 16.36
C VAL A 453 23.89 -10.37 15.42
N LYS A 454 23.83 -10.62 14.12
CA LYS A 454 23.97 -9.61 13.07
C LYS A 454 22.77 -9.65 12.12
N LEU A 455 22.30 -8.48 11.73
CA LEU A 455 21.21 -8.26 10.79
C LEU A 455 21.77 -7.84 9.43
N PHE A 456 21.24 -8.43 8.36
CA PHE A 456 21.61 -8.14 6.98
C PHE A 456 20.38 -7.87 6.12
N ASP A 457 20.55 -7.03 5.10
CA ASP A 457 19.57 -6.88 4.02
C ASP A 457 19.69 -7.99 2.96
N ASN A 458 18.88 -7.90 1.90
CA ASN A 458 18.87 -8.84 0.78
C ASN A 458 20.19 -8.86 -0.01
N ASP A 459 20.99 -7.79 0.04
CA ASP A 459 22.29 -7.69 -0.64
C ASP A 459 23.45 -8.17 0.25
N ASN A 460 23.16 -8.81 1.38
CA ASN A 460 24.14 -9.23 2.39
C ASN A 460 24.95 -8.08 3.01
N LYS A 461 24.44 -6.84 2.99
CA LYS A 461 25.06 -5.73 3.71
C LYS A 461 24.64 -5.77 5.18
N GLU A 462 25.63 -5.67 6.08
CA GLU A 462 25.36 -5.60 7.53
C GLU A 462 24.65 -4.29 7.87
N LEU A 463 23.47 -4.40 8.48
CA LEU A 463 22.65 -3.26 8.92
C LEU A 463 22.91 -2.93 10.39
N GLU A 464 22.94 -3.95 11.25
CA GLU A 464 23.12 -3.80 12.69
C GLU A 464 23.76 -5.06 13.31
N ASN A 465 24.43 -4.90 14.44
CA ASN A 465 24.94 -6.00 15.26
C ASN A 465 24.62 -5.79 16.74
N THR A 466 24.43 -6.91 17.45
CA THR A 466 24.11 -6.95 18.88
C THR A 466 24.59 -8.27 19.50
N TYR A 467 24.35 -8.45 20.80
CA TYR A 467 24.67 -9.69 21.52
C TYR A 467 23.45 -10.18 22.29
N SER A 468 23.32 -11.50 22.43
CA SER A 468 22.29 -12.08 23.30
C SER A 468 22.59 -11.84 24.78
N ASP A 469 21.55 -11.55 25.56
CA ASP A 469 21.61 -11.33 27.01
C ASP A 469 21.68 -12.64 27.81
N GLU A 470 21.61 -12.55 29.14
CA GLU A 470 21.65 -13.70 30.06
C GLU A 470 20.48 -14.68 29.86
N GLN A 471 19.37 -14.24 29.27
CA GLN A 471 18.24 -15.09 28.89
C GLN A 471 18.32 -15.52 27.41
N GLY A 472 19.47 -15.33 26.77
CA GLY A 472 19.71 -15.62 25.37
C GLY A 472 18.93 -14.72 24.42
N LYS A 473 18.28 -13.65 24.89
CA LYS A 473 17.44 -12.77 24.07
C LYS A 473 18.26 -11.67 23.44
N PHE A 474 17.82 -11.19 22.28
CA PHE A 474 18.40 -10.02 21.61
C PHE A 474 17.31 -9.17 20.97
N ARG A 475 17.67 -7.92 20.66
CA ARG A 475 16.82 -6.92 20.01
C ARG A 475 17.69 -6.04 19.11
N PHE A 476 17.25 -5.83 17.87
CA PHE A 476 17.80 -4.79 16.99
C PHE A 476 17.04 -3.49 17.20
N LYS A 477 17.72 -2.36 17.10
CA LYS A 477 17.11 -1.03 17.28
C LYS A 477 16.54 -0.49 15.98
N ALA A 478 16.98 -1.00 14.83
CA ALA A 478 16.47 -0.60 13.53
C ALA A 478 14.99 -0.97 13.36
N MET A 479 14.19 0.01 12.95
CA MET A 479 12.86 -0.22 12.37
C MET A 479 13.03 -0.52 10.89
N LEU A 480 12.50 -1.65 10.44
CA LEU A 480 12.75 -2.22 9.12
C LEU A 480 11.46 -2.24 8.31
N ALA A 481 11.53 -1.97 7.00
CA ALA A 481 10.35 -2.08 6.16
C ALA A 481 9.85 -3.53 6.08
N CYS A 482 8.53 -3.77 6.18
CA CYS A 482 7.97 -5.12 6.14
C CYS A 482 8.03 -5.77 4.75
N ASN A 483 8.01 -4.95 3.70
CA ASN A 483 8.05 -5.37 2.30
C ASN A 483 9.47 -5.73 1.82
N GLU A 484 10.44 -5.83 2.73
CA GLU A 484 11.83 -6.18 2.43
C GLU A 484 12.22 -7.53 3.05
N VAL A 485 13.29 -8.10 2.52
CA VAL A 485 13.85 -9.38 2.95
C VAL A 485 15.08 -9.13 3.82
N TYR A 486 15.20 -9.87 4.92
CA TYR A 486 16.35 -9.77 5.82
C TYR A 486 16.90 -11.13 6.21
N PHE A 487 18.14 -11.13 6.69
CA PHE A 487 18.79 -12.30 7.25
C PHE A 487 19.34 -11.98 8.64
N VAL A 488 19.11 -12.87 9.60
CA VAL A 488 19.66 -12.76 10.95
C VAL A 488 20.66 -13.89 11.16
N ARG A 489 21.93 -13.54 11.41
CA ARG A 489 23.00 -14.50 11.62
C ARG A 489 23.49 -14.45 13.05
N ALA A 490 23.55 -15.59 13.72
CA ALA A 490 24.18 -15.71 15.03
C ALA A 490 25.49 -16.50 14.94
N SER A 491 26.49 -16.06 15.70
CA SER A 491 27.75 -16.77 15.89
C SER A 491 28.14 -16.78 17.36
N LYS A 492 28.77 -17.88 17.79
CA LYS A 492 29.28 -18.06 19.15
C LYS A 492 30.49 -18.98 19.10
N LYS A 493 31.47 -18.74 19.99
CA LYS A 493 32.63 -19.61 20.12
C LYS A 493 32.20 -21.05 20.40
N ASP A 494 32.84 -22.02 19.75
CA ASP A 494 32.57 -23.47 19.85
C ASP A 494 31.22 -23.90 19.24
N TYR A 495 30.56 -23.02 18.48
CA TYR A 495 29.32 -23.28 17.76
C TYR A 495 29.47 -22.94 16.28
N ASN A 496 28.80 -23.71 15.42
CA ASN A 496 28.55 -23.33 14.04
C ASN A 496 27.63 -22.11 13.99
N SER A 497 27.80 -21.25 12.97
CA SER A 497 26.91 -20.11 12.76
C SER A 497 25.50 -20.58 12.39
N ALA A 498 24.49 -19.91 12.93
CA ALA A 498 23.09 -20.10 12.56
C ALA A 498 22.62 -18.90 11.73
N GLU A 499 21.71 -19.14 10.80
CA GLU A 499 21.06 -18.10 9.99
C GLU A 499 19.56 -18.32 9.98
N ALA A 500 18.81 -17.23 10.07
CA ALA A 500 17.37 -17.20 9.82
C ALA A 500 17.06 -16.27 8.66
N PHE A 501 16.26 -16.78 7.72
CA PHE A 501 15.68 -16.02 6.62
C PHE A 501 14.38 -15.34 7.08
N MET A 502 14.28 -14.04 6.86
CA MET A 502 13.14 -13.22 7.23
C MET A 502 12.45 -12.75 5.94
N PRO A 503 11.40 -13.44 5.44
CA PRO A 503 10.70 -13.02 4.24
C PRO A 503 9.93 -11.71 4.44
N LYS A 504 9.50 -11.10 3.33
CA LYS A 504 8.55 -9.98 3.33
C LYS A 504 7.28 -10.36 4.10
N GLN A 505 6.64 -9.40 4.75
CA GLN A 505 5.35 -9.56 5.43
C GLN A 505 4.55 -8.26 5.39
N GLU A 506 3.30 -8.31 5.85
CA GLU A 506 2.35 -7.18 5.85
C GLU A 506 2.10 -6.63 7.26
N GLU A 507 2.51 -7.37 8.30
CA GLU A 507 2.31 -6.96 9.69
C GLU A 507 3.47 -6.12 10.23
N ALA A 508 3.13 -4.95 10.79
CA ALA A 508 4.05 -4.08 11.51
C ALA A 508 4.26 -4.55 12.96
N GLY A 509 5.33 -4.08 13.59
CA GLY A 509 5.62 -4.31 15.01
C GLY A 509 6.67 -5.38 15.27
N LEU A 510 6.54 -6.11 16.38
CA LEU A 510 7.58 -7.03 16.85
C LEU A 510 7.58 -8.35 16.07
N ARG A 511 8.68 -8.61 15.36
CA ARG A 511 8.92 -9.89 14.70
C ARG A 511 9.95 -10.71 15.46
N SER A 512 9.51 -11.86 15.96
CA SER A 512 10.36 -12.75 16.76
C SER A 512 11.06 -13.80 15.90
N VAL A 513 12.33 -14.06 16.17
CA VAL A 513 13.12 -15.13 15.53
C VAL A 513 13.86 -15.98 16.56
N VAL A 514 13.98 -17.28 16.30
CA VAL A 514 14.77 -18.21 17.13
C VAL A 514 15.96 -18.69 16.31
N LEU A 515 17.16 -18.49 16.85
CA LEU A 515 18.41 -18.94 16.23
C LEU A 515 18.93 -20.15 16.99
N LEU A 516 18.92 -21.32 16.33
CA LEU A 516 19.41 -22.58 16.88
C LEU A 516 20.84 -22.81 16.41
N LEU A 517 21.81 -22.68 17.32
CA LEU A 517 23.22 -22.90 17.01
C LEU A 517 23.60 -24.34 17.36
N GLU A 518 24.29 -25.03 16.46
CA GLU A 518 24.82 -26.36 16.71
C GLU A 518 26.25 -26.29 17.23
N LYS A 519 26.52 -26.94 18.36
CA LYS A 519 27.85 -27.00 18.95
C LYS A 519 28.81 -27.76 18.02
N GLU A 520 29.99 -27.20 17.77
CA GLU A 520 30.98 -27.82 16.90
C GLU A 520 31.52 -29.11 17.56
N GLU A 521 31.28 -30.26 16.93
CA GLU A 521 31.80 -31.54 17.41
C GLU A 521 33.23 -31.76 16.89
N VAL A 522 34.18 -32.00 17.81
CA VAL A 522 35.53 -32.42 17.44
C VAL A 522 35.44 -33.85 16.87
N PRO A 523 35.93 -34.11 15.64
CA PRO A 523 35.60 -35.31 14.88
C PRO A 523 36.34 -36.58 15.34
N PHE A 524 37.03 -36.56 16.48
CA PHE A 524 37.83 -37.67 16.98
C PHE A 524 37.75 -37.80 18.51
N LYS A 525 37.97 -39.03 18.99
CA LYS A 525 37.98 -39.42 20.41
C LYS A 525 39.34 -39.99 20.80
N VAL A 526 39.58 -40.10 22.12
CA VAL A 526 40.77 -40.78 22.65
C VAL A 526 40.81 -42.22 22.13
N GLY A 527 41.96 -42.61 21.59
CA GLY A 527 42.20 -43.91 20.95
C GLY A 527 42.12 -43.90 19.42
N ASP A 528 41.54 -42.86 18.81
CA ASP A 528 41.48 -42.75 17.34
C ASP A 528 42.87 -42.44 16.74
N ASP A 529 43.10 -42.93 15.52
CA ASP A 529 44.24 -42.54 14.70
C ASP A 529 43.85 -41.35 13.81
N LEU A 530 44.43 -40.18 14.06
CA LEU A 530 44.11 -38.96 13.33
C LEU A 530 44.32 -39.12 11.83
N ALA A 531 45.32 -39.89 11.41
CA ALA A 531 45.56 -40.11 9.98
C ALA A 531 44.39 -40.83 9.31
N LYS A 532 43.74 -41.77 10.01
CA LYS A 532 42.59 -42.52 9.49
C LYS A 532 41.31 -41.69 9.51
N ILE A 533 41.03 -40.98 10.61
CA ILE A 533 39.83 -40.16 10.75
C ILE A 533 39.80 -39.02 9.72
N LEU A 534 40.96 -38.41 9.45
CA LEU A 534 41.09 -37.28 8.54
C LEU A 534 41.39 -37.71 7.09
N ASN A 535 41.40 -39.03 6.82
CA ASN A 535 41.75 -39.62 5.53
C ASN A 535 43.09 -39.09 4.97
N ILE A 536 44.08 -38.93 5.85
CA ILE A 536 45.45 -38.52 5.51
C ILE A 536 46.20 -39.75 5.00
N PRO A 537 46.77 -39.73 3.78
CA PRO A 537 47.69 -40.74 3.31
C PRO A 537 48.72 -41.12 4.38
N ILE A 538 48.83 -42.41 4.66
CA ILE A 538 49.72 -42.93 5.69
C ILE A 538 51.15 -42.45 5.43
N ILE A 539 51.81 -41.97 6.49
CA ILE A 539 53.16 -41.41 6.38
C ILE A 539 54.16 -42.56 6.25
N TYR A 540 54.65 -42.72 5.03
CA TYR A 540 55.56 -43.77 4.61
C TYR A 540 57.02 -43.33 4.62
N PHE A 541 57.91 -44.27 4.97
CA PHE A 541 59.36 -44.09 4.88
C PHE A 541 59.95 -44.96 3.76
N ASP A 542 61.03 -44.47 3.13
CA ASP A 542 61.84 -45.28 2.24
C ASP A 542 62.49 -46.45 2.99
N PHE A 543 62.86 -47.49 2.25
CA PHE A 543 63.65 -48.60 2.79
C PHE A 543 64.93 -48.07 3.45
N ASP A 544 65.20 -48.57 4.66
CA ASP A 544 66.36 -48.24 5.49
C ASP A 544 66.54 -46.76 5.92
N LYS A 545 65.54 -45.91 5.66
CA LYS A 545 65.61 -44.47 5.98
C LYS A 545 64.66 -44.05 7.11
N SER A 546 64.99 -42.92 7.72
CA SER A 546 64.22 -42.29 8.80
C SER A 546 63.96 -40.78 8.60
N ASN A 547 64.40 -40.20 7.50
CA ASN A 547 64.09 -38.81 7.15
C ASN A 547 62.62 -38.69 6.68
N ILE A 548 61.99 -37.56 7.00
CA ILE A 548 60.66 -37.22 6.48
C ILE A 548 60.80 -36.85 4.99
N ARG A 549 60.05 -37.54 4.13
CA ARG A 549 60.01 -37.23 2.70
C ARG A 549 59.15 -35.98 2.44
N PRO A 550 59.35 -35.26 1.32
CA PRO A 550 58.53 -34.09 1.00
C PRO A 550 57.02 -34.35 0.93
N ASP A 551 56.61 -35.51 0.40
CA ASP A 551 55.21 -35.93 0.38
C ASP A 551 54.67 -36.25 1.79
N ALA A 552 55.45 -36.96 2.61
CA ALA A 552 55.13 -37.20 4.02
C ALA A 552 55.04 -35.90 4.84
N ALA A 553 55.87 -34.90 4.54
CA ALA A 553 55.84 -33.59 5.19
C ALA A 553 54.53 -32.85 4.91
N ALA A 554 54.04 -32.88 3.66
CA ALA A 554 52.76 -32.28 3.30
C ALA A 554 51.58 -32.92 4.05
N GLU A 555 51.63 -34.22 4.27
CA GLU A 555 50.62 -34.94 5.05
C GLU A 555 50.71 -34.67 6.56
N LEU A 556 51.92 -34.50 7.10
CA LEU A 556 52.14 -34.09 8.50
C LEU A 556 51.57 -32.70 8.80
N GLU A 557 51.56 -31.77 7.83
CA GLU A 557 50.95 -30.45 8.02
C GLU A 557 49.46 -30.52 8.36
N LYS A 558 48.75 -31.54 7.85
CA LYS A 558 47.33 -31.75 8.19
C LYS A 558 47.15 -32.15 9.65
N VAL A 559 48.03 -33.01 10.17
CA VAL A 559 48.07 -33.37 11.60
C VAL A 559 48.40 -32.15 12.46
N VAL A 560 49.39 -31.35 12.05
CA VAL A 560 49.75 -30.08 12.72
C VAL A 560 48.58 -29.10 12.75
N ALA A 561 47.86 -28.93 11.63
CA ALA A 561 46.70 -28.04 11.54
C ALA A 561 45.61 -28.43 12.54
N VAL A 562 45.34 -29.73 12.70
CA VAL A 562 44.38 -30.24 13.69
C VAL A 562 44.87 -29.99 15.12
N MET A 563 46.15 -30.23 15.41
CA MET A 563 46.71 -29.94 16.74
C MET A 563 46.75 -28.43 17.07
N LYS A 564 46.85 -27.56 16.06
CA LYS A 564 46.70 -26.11 16.22
C LYS A 564 45.25 -25.69 16.46
N LYS A 565 44.31 -26.27 15.71
CA LYS A 565 42.88 -26.01 15.88
C LYS A 565 42.36 -26.47 17.25
N TYR A 566 42.87 -27.59 17.77
CA TYR A 566 42.48 -28.15 19.06
C TYR A 566 43.68 -28.18 20.02
N PRO A 567 43.93 -27.10 20.80
CA PRO A 567 45.16 -26.91 21.57
C PRO A 567 45.33 -27.87 22.76
N THR A 568 44.25 -28.51 23.21
CA THR A 568 44.23 -29.49 24.32
C THR A 568 44.60 -30.91 23.89
N VAL A 569 44.55 -31.20 22.58
CA VAL A 569 44.78 -32.55 22.05
C VAL A 569 46.23 -32.97 22.24
N LYS A 570 46.45 -34.18 22.75
CA LYS A 570 47.76 -34.84 22.81
C LYS A 570 47.75 -36.11 21.97
N ILE A 571 48.86 -36.40 21.30
CA ILE A 571 48.98 -37.58 20.44
C ILE A 571 50.19 -38.44 20.78
N ASP A 572 50.04 -39.74 20.58
CA ASP A 572 51.07 -40.77 20.69
C ASP A 572 51.51 -41.19 19.29
N VAL A 573 52.73 -40.80 18.91
CA VAL A 573 53.30 -41.08 17.59
C VAL A 573 53.94 -42.47 17.62
N ARG A 574 53.46 -43.39 16.77
CA ARG A 574 53.99 -44.76 16.72
C ARG A 574 54.63 -45.00 15.37
N SER A 575 55.87 -45.47 15.34
CA SER A 575 56.58 -45.72 14.08
C SER A 575 56.98 -47.19 13.94
N HIS A 576 56.92 -47.69 12.71
CA HIS A 576 57.08 -49.11 12.37
C HIS A 576 58.08 -49.32 11.24
N THR A 577 58.61 -50.54 11.13
CA THR A 577 59.43 -51.01 9.99
C THR A 577 58.76 -52.18 9.28
N ASP A 578 59.27 -52.52 8.11
CA ASP A 578 58.98 -53.81 7.48
C ASP A 578 59.84 -54.92 8.09
N SER A 579 59.60 -56.17 7.68
CA SER A 579 60.26 -57.37 8.19
C SER A 579 61.70 -57.59 7.68
N ARG A 580 62.26 -56.65 6.91
CA ARG A 580 63.59 -56.82 6.31
C ARG A 580 64.63 -56.17 7.22
N GLY A 581 65.49 -56.99 7.80
CA GLY A 581 66.52 -56.57 8.76
C GLY A 581 66.54 -57.50 9.96
N SER A 582 67.40 -57.22 10.94
CA SER A 582 67.31 -57.90 12.24
C SER A 582 66.38 -57.12 13.18
N ASP A 583 65.72 -57.81 14.10
CA ASP A 583 64.80 -57.18 15.06
C ASP A 583 65.46 -56.01 15.84
N PRO A 584 66.72 -56.11 16.33
CA PRO A 584 67.39 -54.99 16.99
C PRO A 584 67.61 -53.79 16.06
N TYR A 585 67.91 -54.07 14.79
CA TYR A 585 68.10 -53.04 13.79
C TYR A 585 66.78 -52.31 13.49
N ASN A 586 65.71 -53.07 13.25
CA ASN A 586 64.38 -52.56 12.95
C ASN A 586 63.78 -51.79 14.12
N MET A 587 64.03 -52.23 15.35
CA MET A 587 63.69 -51.47 16.55
C MET A 587 64.40 -50.11 16.57
N ALA A 588 65.73 -50.07 16.38
CA ALA A 588 66.49 -48.83 16.33
C ALA A 588 66.04 -47.90 15.18
N LEU A 589 65.74 -48.46 14.00
CA LEU A 589 65.26 -47.71 12.84
C LEU A 589 63.88 -47.08 13.09
N SER A 590 62.95 -47.85 13.67
CA SER A 590 61.63 -47.33 14.04
C SER A 590 61.71 -46.22 15.09
N GLN A 591 62.65 -46.30 16.04
CA GLN A 591 62.87 -45.25 17.03
C GLN A 591 63.40 -43.96 16.39
N ARG A 592 64.31 -44.07 15.41
CA ARG A 592 64.76 -42.92 14.61
C ARG A 592 63.61 -42.29 13.83
N ARG A 593 62.73 -43.10 13.23
CA ARG A 593 61.51 -42.63 12.54
C ARG A 593 60.58 -41.88 13.47
N ASN A 594 60.30 -42.44 14.66
CA ASN A 594 59.50 -41.77 15.69
C ASN A 594 60.08 -40.39 16.04
N LYS A 595 61.39 -40.34 16.30
CA LYS A 595 62.10 -39.11 16.62
C LYS A 595 61.96 -38.07 15.52
N SER A 596 62.25 -38.42 14.26
CA SER A 596 62.13 -37.51 13.10
C SER A 596 60.71 -36.97 12.94
N THR A 597 59.68 -37.81 13.10
CA THR A 597 58.28 -37.40 12.98
C THR A 597 57.90 -36.41 14.08
N ARG A 598 58.28 -36.68 15.34
CA ARG A 598 58.00 -35.79 16.47
C ARG A 598 58.74 -34.46 16.34
N GLU A 599 60.02 -34.49 15.96
CA GLU A 599 60.82 -33.29 15.74
C GLU A 599 60.24 -32.41 14.62
N TYR A 600 59.73 -33.04 13.55
CA TYR A 600 59.02 -32.32 12.49
C TYR A 600 57.80 -31.57 13.04
N ILE A 601 56.92 -32.25 13.78
CA ILE A 601 55.70 -31.64 14.36
C ILE A 601 56.05 -30.51 15.33
N VAL A 602 57.08 -30.68 16.17
CA VAL A 602 57.57 -29.64 17.09
C VAL A 602 58.09 -28.43 16.32
N SER A 603 58.86 -28.65 15.24
CA SER A 603 59.38 -27.57 14.40
C SER A 603 58.29 -26.69 13.76
N ARG A 604 57.04 -27.17 13.71
CA ARG A 604 55.86 -26.43 13.23
C ARG A 604 55.07 -25.71 14.33
N GLY A 605 55.60 -25.68 15.56
CA GLY A 605 55.07 -24.90 16.69
C GLY A 605 54.13 -25.67 17.62
N ILE A 606 54.15 -27.01 17.58
CA ILE A 606 53.43 -27.83 18.57
C ILE A 606 54.33 -28.08 19.78
N ASP A 607 53.81 -27.84 20.98
CA ASP A 607 54.55 -28.05 22.22
C ASP A 607 54.93 -29.53 22.41
N VAL A 608 56.17 -29.80 22.82
CA VAL A 608 56.70 -31.16 23.00
C VAL A 608 55.92 -31.98 24.04
N SER A 609 55.32 -31.32 25.04
CA SER A 609 54.48 -31.96 26.07
C SER A 609 53.20 -32.59 25.50
N ARG A 610 52.81 -32.22 24.27
CA ARG A 610 51.63 -32.75 23.59
C ARG A 610 51.92 -33.98 22.73
N LEU A 611 53.18 -34.43 22.69
CA LEU A 611 53.62 -35.53 21.86
C LEU A 611 54.29 -36.61 22.71
N THR A 612 53.73 -37.81 22.74
CA THR A 612 54.42 -39.03 23.20
C THR A 612 54.78 -39.92 22.01
N GLY A 613 55.42 -41.06 22.26
CA GLY A 613 55.64 -42.04 21.21
C GLY A 613 56.88 -42.90 21.36
N GLN A 614 56.89 -44.01 20.64
CA GLN A 614 58.05 -44.92 20.53
C GLN A 614 58.06 -45.64 19.18
N GLY A 615 59.23 -46.16 18.82
CA GLY A 615 59.39 -47.12 17.74
C GLY A 615 58.98 -48.53 18.18
N TYR A 616 58.35 -49.29 17.27
CA TYR A 616 57.90 -50.67 17.53
C TYR A 616 58.63 -51.72 16.69
N GLY A 617 59.62 -51.31 15.90
CA GLY A 617 60.26 -52.15 14.89
C GLY A 617 59.23 -52.85 14.00
N GLU A 618 59.47 -54.12 13.77
CA GLU A 618 58.63 -55.02 12.98
C GLU A 618 57.61 -55.81 13.83
N THR A 619 57.41 -55.44 15.10
CA THR A 619 56.54 -56.22 16.01
C THR A 619 55.04 -56.09 15.72
N ARG A 620 54.65 -55.15 14.84
CA ARG A 620 53.24 -54.79 14.56
C ARG A 620 53.00 -54.58 13.06
N HIS A 621 53.04 -55.67 12.29
CA HIS A 621 52.72 -55.66 10.86
C HIS A 621 51.22 -55.41 10.61
N VAL A 622 50.88 -54.73 9.52
CA VAL A 622 49.50 -54.51 9.05
C VAL A 622 49.07 -55.51 7.98
N ASN A 623 49.97 -56.39 7.56
CA ASN A 623 49.74 -57.43 6.58
C ASN A 623 50.55 -58.70 6.92
N LYS A 624 50.54 -59.67 6.00
CA LYS A 624 51.20 -60.98 6.17
C LYS A 624 52.75 -60.95 6.13
N CYS A 625 53.38 -59.80 5.91
CA CYS A 625 54.81 -59.70 5.63
C CYS A 625 55.67 -59.79 6.88
N SER A 626 55.81 -60.99 7.43
CA SER A 626 56.70 -61.31 8.54
C SER A 626 58.05 -61.89 8.05
N ASN A 627 58.94 -62.20 9.00
CA ASN A 627 60.26 -62.76 8.70
C ASN A 627 60.13 -64.08 7.92
N GLY A 628 60.87 -64.19 6.81
CA GLY A 628 60.82 -65.34 5.90
C GLY A 628 59.63 -65.39 4.93
N VAL A 629 58.67 -64.46 5.01
CA VAL A 629 57.55 -64.38 4.06
C VAL A 629 57.93 -63.49 2.88
N LYS A 630 57.81 -64.02 1.65
CA LYS A 630 58.05 -63.24 0.43
C LYS A 630 56.89 -62.27 0.19
N CYS A 631 57.19 -60.98 0.18
CA CYS A 631 56.25 -59.91 -0.08
C CYS A 631 56.72 -58.98 -1.19
N SER A 632 55.79 -58.23 -1.79
CA SER A 632 56.12 -57.17 -2.75
C SER A 632 56.65 -55.92 -2.06
N GLU A 633 57.26 -55.01 -2.82
CA GLU A 633 57.74 -53.74 -2.26
C GLU A 633 56.59 -52.88 -1.73
N GLU A 634 55.45 -52.91 -2.39
CA GLU A 634 54.22 -52.23 -1.96
C GLU A 634 53.73 -52.80 -0.63
N GLU A 635 53.72 -54.13 -0.47
CA GLU A 635 53.34 -54.77 0.79
C GLU A 635 54.32 -54.43 1.93
N HIS A 636 55.62 -54.36 1.66
CA HIS A 636 56.59 -53.89 2.65
C HIS A 636 56.42 -52.39 2.97
N GLN A 637 56.09 -51.57 1.98
CA GLN A 637 55.87 -50.13 2.15
C GLN A 637 54.75 -49.85 3.16
N LEU A 638 53.67 -50.63 3.14
CA LEU A 638 52.57 -50.53 4.11
C LEU A 638 53.02 -50.66 5.57
N ASN A 639 54.08 -51.44 5.84
CA ASN A 639 54.60 -51.61 7.20
C ASN A 639 55.56 -50.50 7.64
N ARG A 640 56.17 -49.78 6.70
CA ARG A 640 57.08 -48.65 6.97
C ARG A 640 56.31 -47.35 7.22
N ARG A 641 55.51 -47.31 8.29
CA ARG A 641 54.53 -46.26 8.56
C ARG A 641 54.71 -45.56 9.90
N SER A 642 54.05 -44.42 10.06
CA SER A 642 53.72 -43.86 11.38
C SER A 642 52.19 -43.75 11.60
N GLU A 643 51.77 -43.89 12.85
CA GLU A 643 50.39 -43.76 13.33
C GLU A 643 50.33 -42.61 14.36
N PHE A 644 49.19 -41.91 14.46
CA PHE A 644 49.02 -40.70 15.28
C PHE A 644 47.81 -40.86 16.21
N ILE A 645 48.02 -41.50 17.35
CA ILE A 645 46.91 -41.92 18.23
C ILE A 645 46.57 -40.80 19.21
N VAL A 646 45.30 -40.38 19.25
CA VAL A 646 44.83 -39.39 20.23
C VAL A 646 44.87 -40.01 21.63
N VAL A 647 45.55 -39.38 22.57
CA VAL A 647 45.65 -39.85 23.96
C VAL A 647 44.95 -38.94 24.97
N GLU A 648 44.70 -37.69 24.60
CA GLU A 648 43.97 -36.71 25.42
C GLU A 648 43.26 -35.70 24.50
N ARG A 649 42.08 -35.22 24.89
CA ARG A 649 41.27 -34.23 24.15
C ARG A 649 40.97 -33.03 25.03
#